data_AF-G7MTN0-F1
#
_entry.id   AF-G7MTN0-F1
#
_cell.length_a   1.000
_cell.length_b   1.000
_cell.length_c   1.000
_cell.angle_alpha   90.00
_cell.angle_beta   90.00
_cell.angle_gamma   90.00
#
_symmetry.space_group_name_H-M   'P 1'
#
loop_
_entity.id
_entity.type
_entity.pdbx_description
1 polymer ?
#
loop_
_entity_poly.entity_id
_entity_poly.type
_entity_poly.pdbx_seq_one_letter_code
_entity_poly.pdbx_strand_id
1 'polypeptide(L)'
;MNFAEREGSKRYCIQTKHVAILCAVVVGVGLIVGLAVGLTRSCDSGGDGGPGTAPAPSHLPSSTASPSGPPAQDQDICPASEDDSGQWKNFRLPDFINPVHYDLHVKPLLEEDTYTGTVSISINLSAPTRYLWLHLRETRITRLPELKRPSGNQVQVRRCFEYKKQEYVVVEAEEELTPSSGDSLYLLTMEFAGWLNGSLVGFYRTTYTENGQVKSIAATDHEPTDARKSFPCFDEPNKKATYTISITHPKEYEALSNMPVAKEESVDDKWNRTTFEKSVPMSTYLVCFAVHQFHSVKRISNSGKPLTIYVQPEQKHTAEYAANITKSVFDYFEEYFAMNYSLPKLDKIAIPDFGTGAMENWGLITYRETNLLYDPEESASSNQQRVATVVAHELVHQWFGNIVTMDWWEDLWLNEGFASFFEFLGVNHAETDWQMRDQMLLEDVLPVQEDDSLMSSHPIVVTVTTPDEITSVFDGISYSKGASILRMLEDWIKPENFQKGCQMYLEKYQFKNAKTSDFWAALEEASRLPVKEVMDTWTRQMGYPVLNVNGGKNITQKRFLLDSRANPSQPPSDLGYTWNIPVKWTEDNITSSVLFNRSEKEGITLNSSNPSGNALLKINPDHIGFYRVNYEVATWDSIAAELSLNHKTFSSADRASLIDDAFALARAQLLDYKVALNLTMYLKKEENFLPWQRVISAVTYIISMFEDDKELYPMIEEYFQGQVKPIADSLGWNDAGDHVTKLLRSSVLGFACKVGDREALNNASFLFEQWLNGTVSLPVNLRLLVYRYGMQNSGNEISWNYTLEQYQKTSLAQEKEKLLYGLASVKNVTLLSRYLDLLKDTNLIKTQDVFTVIRYISYNSYGKNMAWNWIQLNWDYLVNRFTLNNRNLGRIVTIAEPFNTELQLWQMESFFAKYPQAGAGEKPREQVLETVKNNIEWLKQHRNTIREWFLNLLESG
;
A
#
# COMPACT_ATOMS: atom_id res chain seq x y z
N MET A 1 -56.16 28.85 -36.24
CA MET A 1 -56.21 28.96 -37.71
C MET A 1 -54.97 28.29 -38.29
N ASN A 2 -55.23 27.30 -39.14
CA ASN A 2 -54.40 26.43 -40.00
C ASN A 2 -53.02 26.88 -40.60
N PHE A 3 -52.14 25.85 -40.71
CA PHE A 3 -51.07 25.51 -41.71
C PHE A 3 -49.85 26.45 -41.91
N ALA A 4 -48.58 26.04 -42.12
CA ALA A 4 -47.84 24.77 -42.22
C ALA A 4 -46.29 25.03 -42.25
N GLU A 5 -45.50 23.96 -42.03
CA GLU A 5 -44.16 23.61 -42.61
C GLU A 5 -42.83 24.20 -42.08
N ARG A 6 -42.00 23.43 -41.34
CA ARG A 6 -40.87 22.56 -41.82
C ARG A 6 -39.85 22.18 -40.72
N GLU A 7 -39.63 20.87 -40.54
CA GLU A 7 -38.47 20.25 -39.88
C GLU A 7 -37.25 20.15 -40.81
N GLY A 8 -36.05 19.97 -40.24
CA GLY A 8 -34.83 19.62 -40.97
C GLY A 8 -33.72 19.02 -40.10
N SER A 9 -33.82 17.72 -39.79
CA SER A 9 -32.74 16.87 -39.28
C SER A 9 -31.76 16.49 -40.41
N LYS A 10 -30.45 16.65 -40.21
CA LYS A 10 -29.41 16.17 -41.15
C LYS A 10 -28.80 14.86 -40.64
N ARG A 11 -29.27 13.73 -41.17
CA ARG A 11 -28.56 12.44 -41.18
C ARG A 11 -27.51 12.46 -42.30
N TYR A 12 -26.26 12.14 -41.98
CA TYR A 12 -25.22 11.84 -42.96
C TYR A 12 -25.43 10.44 -43.53
N CYS A 13 -25.81 10.34 -44.81
CA CYS A 13 -25.83 9.08 -45.55
C CYS A 13 -24.41 8.74 -46.05
N ILE A 14 -23.76 7.75 -45.44
CA ILE A 14 -22.62 7.06 -46.06
C ILE A 14 -23.17 6.20 -47.19
N GLN A 15 -22.78 6.51 -48.43
CA GLN A 15 -23.18 5.74 -49.60
C GLN A 15 -22.62 4.32 -49.52
N THR A 16 -23.48 3.33 -49.76
CA THR A 16 -23.24 1.87 -49.72
C THR A 16 -21.99 1.40 -50.49
N LYS A 17 -21.49 2.21 -51.42
CA LYS A 17 -20.24 1.96 -52.16
C LYS A 17 -18.97 2.04 -51.31
N HIS A 18 -18.94 2.86 -50.25
CA HIS A 18 -17.77 3.02 -49.39
C HIS A 18 -17.58 1.85 -48.43
N VAL A 19 -18.69 1.27 -47.94
CA VAL A 19 -18.67 0.07 -47.09
C VAL A 19 -18.19 -1.15 -47.88
N ALA A 20 -18.63 -1.29 -49.14
CA ALA A 20 -18.18 -2.38 -50.00
C ALA A 20 -16.66 -2.33 -50.29
N ILE A 21 -16.09 -1.13 -50.46
CA ILE A 21 -14.64 -0.94 -50.67
C ILE A 21 -13.86 -1.28 -49.39
N LEU A 22 -14.33 -0.83 -48.22
CA LEU A 22 -13.72 -1.17 -46.94
C LEU A 22 -13.73 -2.68 -46.66
N CYS A 23 -14.85 -3.37 -46.93
CA CYS A 23 -14.93 -4.82 -46.78
C CYS A 23 -14.01 -5.56 -47.76
N ALA A 24 -13.89 -5.10 -49.02
CA ALA A 24 -12.99 -5.71 -49.99
C ALA A 24 -11.50 -5.54 -49.61
N VAL A 25 -11.13 -4.40 -49.04
CA VAL A 25 -9.75 -4.15 -48.57
C VAL A 25 -9.41 -5.04 -47.37
N VAL A 26 -10.33 -5.20 -46.41
CA VAL A 26 -10.10 -6.07 -45.24
C VAL A 26 -9.93 -7.55 -45.64
N VAL A 27 -10.74 -8.02 -46.60
CA VAL A 27 -10.61 -9.40 -47.12
C VAL A 27 -9.32 -9.58 -47.92
N GLY A 28 -8.92 -8.58 -48.71
CA GLY A 28 -7.67 -8.59 -49.48
C GLY A 28 -6.43 -8.64 -48.58
N VAL A 29 -6.40 -7.84 -47.51
CA VAL A 29 -5.30 -7.84 -46.53
C VAL A 29 -5.25 -9.15 -45.74
N GLY A 30 -6.41 -9.70 -45.34
CA GLY A 30 -6.48 -10.99 -44.65
C GLY A 30 -5.93 -12.17 -45.48
N LEU A 31 -6.21 -12.18 -46.79
CA LEU A 31 -5.70 -13.21 -47.70
C LEU A 31 -4.19 -13.10 -47.94
N ILE A 32 -3.66 -11.88 -48.04
CA ILE A 32 -2.22 -11.65 -48.22
C ILE A 32 -1.44 -12.07 -46.97
N VAL A 33 -1.95 -11.76 -45.77
CA VAL A 33 -1.32 -12.17 -44.51
C VAL A 33 -1.41 -13.68 -44.32
N GLY A 34 -2.55 -14.31 -44.66
CA GLY A 34 -2.70 -15.77 -44.60
C GLY A 34 -1.77 -16.53 -45.54
N LEU A 35 -1.55 -16.03 -46.76
CA LEU A 35 -0.62 -16.62 -47.73
C LEU A 35 0.85 -16.39 -47.38
N ALA A 36 1.19 -15.24 -46.78
CA ALA A 36 2.55 -14.95 -46.33
C ALA A 36 3.00 -15.81 -45.14
N VAL A 37 2.07 -16.18 -44.23
CA VAL A 37 2.34 -17.07 -43.09
C VAL A 37 2.36 -18.55 -43.50
N GLY A 38 1.64 -18.92 -44.56
CA GLY A 38 1.62 -20.29 -45.10
C GLY A 38 2.85 -20.71 -45.91
N LEU A 39 3.65 -19.75 -46.40
CA LEU A 39 4.79 -20.00 -47.30
C LEU A 39 6.17 -20.04 -46.60
N THR A 40 6.26 -19.85 -45.28
CA THR A 40 7.53 -19.90 -44.53
C THR A 40 7.79 -21.19 -43.76
N ARG A 41 7.11 -22.29 -44.08
CA ARG A 41 7.49 -23.63 -43.59
C ARG A 41 7.62 -24.63 -44.74
N SER A 42 8.87 -24.95 -45.04
CA SER A 42 9.41 -26.22 -45.58
C SER A 42 10.34 -25.98 -46.76
N CYS A 43 11.63 -26.26 -46.54
CA CYS A 43 12.41 -27.20 -47.35
C CYS A 43 13.79 -27.36 -46.71
N ASP A 44 14.15 -28.60 -46.37
CA ASP A 44 15.44 -29.13 -46.83
C ASP A 44 15.32 -30.66 -47.09
N SER A 45 15.67 -30.99 -48.33
CA SER A 45 15.88 -32.29 -48.99
C SER A 45 17.03 -33.11 -48.38
N GLY A 46 17.20 -34.43 -48.50
CA GLY A 46 16.68 -35.44 -49.43
C GLY A 46 17.85 -36.19 -50.12
N GLY A 47 17.91 -37.53 -49.99
CA GLY A 47 18.69 -38.48 -50.84
C GLY A 47 19.80 -39.27 -50.11
N ASP A 48 20.12 -40.54 -50.39
CA ASP A 48 19.56 -41.59 -51.24
C ASP A 48 20.32 -42.91 -50.94
N GLY A 49 19.74 -44.10 -51.21
CA GLY A 49 20.49 -45.38 -51.31
C GLY A 49 19.97 -46.61 -50.51
N GLY A 50 19.33 -47.58 -51.21
CA GLY A 50 19.02 -48.94 -50.69
C GLY A 50 20.12 -49.99 -51.01
N PRO A 51 19.82 -51.31 -51.11
CA PRO A 51 19.14 -52.22 -50.17
C PRO A 51 19.95 -53.52 -49.88
N GLY A 52 19.70 -54.27 -48.79
CA GLY A 52 20.21 -55.65 -48.65
C GLY A 52 20.18 -56.35 -47.27
N THR A 53 19.24 -57.30 -47.11
CA THR A 53 19.29 -58.63 -46.45
C THR A 53 19.64 -58.85 -44.94
N ALA A 54 18.58 -59.19 -44.15
CA ALA A 54 18.33 -60.25 -43.11
C ALA A 54 19.46 -60.81 -42.17
N PRO A 55 19.18 -61.49 -41.01
CA PRO A 55 17.92 -61.93 -40.36
C PRO A 55 17.78 -61.65 -38.82
N ALA A 56 16.62 -62.04 -38.23
CA ALA A 56 16.28 -62.08 -36.78
C ALA A 56 17.09 -63.15 -35.98
N PRO A 57 16.94 -63.39 -34.64
CA PRO A 57 15.94 -62.91 -33.64
C PRO A 57 16.48 -62.63 -32.19
N SER A 58 15.65 -62.07 -31.29
CA SER A 58 15.33 -62.68 -29.97
C SER A 58 14.34 -61.86 -29.13
N HIS A 59 13.61 -62.60 -28.31
CA HIS A 59 12.33 -62.34 -27.66
C HIS A 59 12.26 -61.26 -26.56
N LEU A 60 11.08 -60.64 -26.51
CA LEU A 60 10.38 -60.01 -25.38
C LEU A 60 10.47 -60.80 -24.05
N PRO A 61 10.28 -60.13 -22.90
CA PRO A 61 8.91 -60.00 -22.39
C PRO A 61 8.49 -58.56 -22.10
N SER A 62 7.23 -58.31 -22.44
CA SER A 62 6.37 -57.21 -22.04
C SER A 62 6.08 -57.22 -20.53
N SER A 63 6.29 -56.08 -19.87
CA SER A 63 5.42 -55.66 -18.77
C SER A 63 5.30 -54.14 -18.77
N THR A 64 4.24 -53.65 -19.39
CA THR A 64 3.66 -52.34 -19.12
C THR A 64 3.17 -52.31 -17.68
N ALA A 65 3.89 -51.61 -16.81
CA ALA A 65 3.32 -51.07 -15.59
C ALA A 65 2.72 -49.70 -15.94
N SER A 66 1.39 -49.66 -16.01
CA SER A 66 0.63 -48.42 -15.97
C SER A 66 1.08 -47.57 -14.77
N PRO A 67 1.05 -46.23 -14.86
CA PRO A 67 1.22 -45.40 -13.68
C PRO A 67 0.11 -45.82 -12.70
N SER A 68 0.53 -46.24 -11.51
CA SER A 68 -0.36 -46.43 -10.37
C SER A 68 -1.28 -45.23 -10.29
N GLY A 69 -2.59 -45.49 -10.30
CA GLY A 69 -3.62 -44.47 -10.14
C GLY A 69 -3.38 -43.62 -8.88
N PRO A 70 -4.07 -42.49 -8.77
CA PRO A 70 -3.98 -41.65 -7.59
C PRO A 70 -4.18 -42.51 -6.33
N PRO A 71 -3.45 -42.24 -5.23
CA PRO A 71 -3.74 -42.87 -3.96
C PRO A 71 -5.24 -42.68 -3.66
N ALA A 72 -5.83 -43.67 -3.01
CA ALA A 72 -7.28 -43.75 -2.74
C ALA A 72 -7.86 -42.35 -2.43
N GLN A 73 -8.94 -41.98 -3.12
CA GLN A 73 -9.71 -40.77 -2.82
C GLN A 73 -9.97 -40.71 -1.31
N ASP A 74 -9.23 -39.84 -0.61
CA ASP A 74 -9.54 -39.49 0.77
C ASP A 74 -10.98 -38.97 0.76
N GLN A 75 -11.84 -39.64 1.53
CA GLN A 75 -13.18 -39.14 1.80
C GLN A 75 -13.04 -37.75 2.43
N ASP A 76 -13.56 -36.73 1.76
CA ASP A 76 -13.57 -35.37 2.29
C ASP A 76 -14.32 -35.36 3.63
N ILE A 77 -13.58 -35.18 4.72
CA ILE A 77 -14.07 -35.36 6.10
C ILE A 77 -15.20 -34.38 6.41
N CYS A 78 -15.05 -33.15 5.94
CA CYS A 78 -16.05 -32.09 6.04
C CYS A 78 -16.38 -31.59 4.62
N PRO A 79 -17.25 -32.30 3.88
CA PRO A 79 -17.51 -31.97 2.48
C PRO A 79 -18.12 -30.58 2.33
N ALA A 80 -17.92 -29.96 1.16
CA ALA A 80 -18.59 -28.71 0.82
C ALA A 80 -20.12 -28.87 0.81
N SER A 81 -20.82 -27.85 1.29
CA SER A 81 -22.27 -27.81 1.40
C SER A 81 -22.83 -26.45 1.00
N GLU A 82 -23.97 -26.45 0.32
CA GLU A 82 -24.76 -25.25 -0.04
C GLU A 82 -25.97 -25.07 0.89
N ASP A 83 -25.93 -25.68 2.08
CA ASP A 83 -27.00 -25.60 3.08
C ASP A 83 -27.10 -24.18 3.65
N ASP A 84 -28.03 -23.38 3.14
CA ASP A 84 -28.29 -22.00 3.58
C ASP A 84 -29.33 -21.91 4.73
N SER A 85 -29.68 -23.03 5.37
CA SER A 85 -30.74 -23.04 6.39
C SER A 85 -30.33 -22.48 7.76
N GLY A 86 -29.03 -22.40 8.04
CA GLY A 86 -28.49 -21.97 9.33
C GLY A 86 -27.99 -20.53 9.41
N GLN A 87 -27.46 -20.17 10.57
CA GLN A 87 -26.88 -18.84 10.85
C GLN A 87 -25.50 -18.64 10.20
N TRP A 88 -24.81 -19.71 9.80
CA TRP A 88 -23.51 -19.66 9.09
C TRP A 88 -23.60 -19.03 7.70
N LYS A 89 -24.80 -18.74 7.17
CA LYS A 89 -24.96 -17.95 5.93
C LYS A 89 -24.58 -16.47 6.10
N ASN A 90 -24.61 -15.97 7.34
CA ASN A 90 -24.23 -14.61 7.66
C ASN A 90 -22.71 -14.47 7.53
N PHE A 91 -22.24 -13.33 7.03
CA PHE A 91 -20.81 -13.07 6.90
C PHE A 91 -20.08 -12.90 8.24
N ARG A 92 -20.75 -12.26 9.22
CA ARG A 92 -20.20 -12.05 10.57
C ARG A 92 -20.46 -13.27 11.44
N LEU A 93 -19.47 -13.62 12.27
CA LEU A 93 -19.62 -14.64 13.30
C LEU A 93 -20.70 -14.23 14.32
N PRO A 94 -21.32 -15.20 15.00
CA PRO A 94 -22.34 -14.92 16.00
C PRO A 94 -21.72 -14.34 17.28
N ASP A 95 -22.44 -13.41 17.93
CA ASP A 95 -22.02 -12.82 19.21
C ASP A 95 -21.97 -13.84 20.36
N PHE A 96 -22.76 -14.91 20.28
CA PHE A 96 -22.90 -15.89 21.36
C PHE A 96 -21.86 -17.01 21.34
N ILE A 97 -20.93 -17.05 20.38
CA ILE A 97 -19.80 -17.98 20.36
C ILE A 97 -18.51 -17.16 20.48
N ASN A 98 -17.79 -17.32 21.59
CA ASN A 98 -16.56 -16.57 21.85
C ASN A 98 -15.42 -17.50 22.27
N PRO A 99 -14.26 -17.47 21.58
CA PRO A 99 -13.09 -18.20 22.03
C PRO A 99 -12.50 -17.57 23.29
N VAL A 100 -11.79 -18.40 24.07
CA VAL A 100 -11.07 -17.96 25.29
C VAL A 100 -9.59 -18.35 25.22
N HIS A 101 -9.31 -19.57 24.75
CA HIS A 101 -7.95 -20.08 24.62
C HIS A 101 -7.80 -20.96 23.39
N TYR A 102 -6.63 -20.88 22.74
CA TYR A 102 -6.20 -21.76 21.66
C TYR A 102 -4.92 -22.50 22.10
N ASP A 103 -4.99 -23.82 22.14
CA ASP A 103 -3.81 -24.68 22.13
C ASP A 103 -3.52 -25.07 20.68
N LEU A 104 -2.52 -24.43 20.07
CA LEU A 104 -2.18 -24.61 18.67
C LEU A 104 -0.88 -25.40 18.51
N HIS A 105 -0.94 -26.48 17.76
CA HIS A 105 0.23 -27.25 17.34
C HIS A 105 0.35 -27.30 15.83
N VAL A 106 1.57 -27.07 15.30
CA VAL A 106 1.89 -27.25 13.89
C VAL A 106 3.20 -28.01 13.70
N LYS A 107 3.25 -28.79 12.62
CA LYS A 107 4.44 -29.53 12.17
C LYS A 107 4.65 -29.30 10.67
N PRO A 108 5.53 -28.37 10.26
CA PRO A 108 5.89 -28.18 8.87
C PRO A 108 6.81 -29.28 8.34
N LEU A 109 6.52 -29.76 7.13
CA LEU A 109 7.40 -30.57 6.30
C LEU A 109 7.97 -29.63 5.22
N LEU A 110 9.03 -28.90 5.57
CA LEU A 110 9.56 -27.79 4.75
C LEU A 110 9.92 -28.22 3.32
N GLU A 111 10.55 -29.38 3.15
CA GLU A 111 10.95 -29.89 1.83
C GLU A 111 9.77 -30.44 1.01
N GLU A 112 8.64 -30.73 1.66
CA GLU A 112 7.44 -31.26 1.00
C GLU A 112 6.41 -30.15 0.73
N ASP A 113 6.67 -28.91 1.15
CA ASP A 113 5.76 -27.77 1.05
C ASP A 113 4.36 -28.05 1.67
N THR A 114 4.33 -28.83 2.75
CA THR A 114 3.09 -29.14 3.49
C THR A 114 3.27 -28.97 5.00
N TYR A 115 2.17 -28.90 5.71
CA TYR A 115 2.18 -28.97 7.17
C TYR A 115 0.91 -29.66 7.68
N THR A 116 1.02 -30.21 8.88
CA THR A 116 -0.12 -30.71 9.66
C THR A 116 -0.21 -29.94 10.96
N GLY A 117 -1.40 -29.93 11.56
CA GLY A 117 -1.58 -29.29 12.84
C GLY A 117 -2.82 -29.78 13.56
N THR A 118 -2.86 -29.46 14.86
CA THR A 118 -4.01 -29.68 15.70
C THR A 118 -4.29 -28.40 16.49
N VAL A 119 -5.55 -28.06 16.64
CA VAL A 119 -5.98 -26.91 17.43
C VAL A 119 -7.06 -27.35 18.39
N SER A 120 -6.93 -26.98 19.67
CA SER A 120 -7.98 -27.12 20.68
C SER A 120 -8.41 -25.74 21.16
N ILE A 121 -9.69 -25.43 21.02
CA ILE A 121 -10.24 -24.09 21.27
C ILE A 121 -11.22 -24.18 22.43
N SER A 122 -10.91 -23.46 23.51
CA SER A 122 -11.84 -23.26 24.62
C SER A 122 -12.88 -22.21 24.24
N ILE A 123 -14.15 -22.55 24.31
CA ILE A 123 -15.27 -21.74 23.79
C ILE A 123 -16.25 -21.43 24.93
N ASN A 124 -16.56 -20.15 25.07
CA ASN A 124 -17.68 -19.65 25.85
C ASN A 124 -18.91 -19.53 24.95
N LEU A 125 -19.97 -20.26 25.30
CA LEU A 125 -21.23 -20.27 24.57
C LEU A 125 -22.30 -19.51 25.37
N SER A 126 -22.91 -18.48 24.80
CA SER A 126 -23.88 -17.62 25.51
C SER A 126 -25.35 -17.86 25.11
N ALA A 127 -25.60 -18.67 24.09
CA ALA A 127 -26.95 -19.03 23.63
C ALA A 127 -27.02 -20.50 23.19
N PRO A 128 -28.18 -21.18 23.33
CA PRO A 128 -28.34 -22.54 22.85
C PRO A 128 -28.10 -22.66 21.34
N THR A 129 -27.37 -23.70 20.92
CA THR A 129 -27.13 -23.98 19.49
C THR A 129 -26.84 -25.45 19.25
N ARG A 130 -27.21 -25.98 18.09
CA ARG A 130 -26.75 -27.30 17.60
C ARG A 130 -25.49 -27.22 16.74
N TYR A 131 -25.08 -26.02 16.38
CA TYR A 131 -24.00 -25.78 15.41
C TYR A 131 -22.93 -24.88 16.02
N LEU A 132 -21.67 -25.25 15.80
CA LEU A 132 -20.52 -24.39 15.97
C LEU A 132 -19.87 -24.19 14.61
N TRP A 133 -19.51 -22.95 14.27
CA TRP A 133 -18.80 -22.66 13.03
C TRP A 133 -17.74 -21.59 13.26
N LEU A 134 -16.70 -21.67 12.46
CA LEU A 134 -15.53 -20.81 12.49
C LEU A 134 -14.88 -20.79 11.10
N HIS A 135 -13.95 -19.86 10.88
CA HIS A 135 -13.35 -19.64 9.57
C HIS A 135 -12.31 -20.71 9.22
N LEU A 136 -12.29 -21.12 7.95
CA LEU A 136 -11.29 -21.99 7.33
C LEU A 136 -11.24 -21.76 5.81
N ARG A 137 -10.04 -21.58 5.24
CA ARG A 137 -9.83 -21.38 3.80
C ARG A 137 -8.62 -22.17 3.31
N GLU A 138 -8.77 -22.90 2.19
CA GLU A 138 -7.75 -23.77 1.54
C GLU A 138 -7.23 -24.95 2.38
N THR A 139 -6.76 -24.71 3.60
CA THR A 139 -6.41 -25.74 4.59
C THR A 139 -7.64 -26.60 4.90
N ARG A 140 -7.44 -27.91 5.05
CA ARG A 140 -8.52 -28.90 5.16
C ARG A 140 -8.51 -29.58 6.52
N ILE A 141 -9.69 -29.98 6.98
CA ILE A 141 -9.85 -30.85 8.16
C ILE A 141 -9.55 -32.30 7.78
N THR A 142 -8.69 -32.96 8.54
CA THR A 142 -8.22 -34.33 8.27
C THR A 142 -8.88 -35.39 9.14
N ARG A 143 -9.60 -34.98 10.19
CA ARG A 143 -10.31 -35.87 11.10
C ARG A 143 -11.59 -35.22 11.62
N LEU A 144 -12.64 -36.01 11.83
CA LEU A 144 -13.91 -35.50 12.33
C LEU A 144 -13.68 -34.72 13.64
N PRO A 145 -14.09 -33.44 13.75
CA PRO A 145 -13.86 -32.62 14.93
C PRO A 145 -14.40 -33.25 16.21
N GLU A 146 -13.66 -33.12 17.31
CA GLU A 146 -14.07 -33.58 18.63
C GLU A 146 -14.55 -32.40 19.46
N LEU A 147 -15.70 -32.53 20.13
CA LEU A 147 -16.26 -31.48 20.98
C LEU A 147 -16.49 -32.02 22.39
N LYS A 148 -15.93 -31.34 23.40
CA LYS A 148 -16.15 -31.68 24.82
C LYS A 148 -17.01 -30.63 25.50
N ARG A 149 -17.91 -31.12 26.37
CA ARG A 149 -18.67 -30.31 27.32
C ARG A 149 -17.74 -29.69 28.37
N PRO A 150 -18.18 -28.63 29.07
CA PRO A 150 -17.46 -28.12 30.22
C PRO A 150 -17.23 -29.13 31.34
N SER A 151 -18.06 -30.17 31.44
CA SER A 151 -17.87 -31.29 32.38
C SER A 151 -16.74 -32.25 31.99
N GLY A 152 -16.14 -32.09 30.80
CA GLY A 152 -15.14 -32.99 30.22
C GLY A 152 -15.71 -34.14 29.38
N ASN A 153 -17.03 -34.33 29.39
CA ASN A 153 -17.68 -35.39 28.60
C ASN A 153 -17.65 -35.04 27.10
N GLN A 154 -17.38 -36.05 26.26
CA GLN A 154 -17.49 -35.90 24.80
C GLN A 154 -18.95 -35.65 24.39
N VAL A 155 -19.15 -34.72 23.45
CA VAL A 155 -20.40 -34.43 22.75
C VAL A 155 -20.37 -35.20 21.43
N GLN A 156 -21.47 -35.88 21.10
CA GLN A 156 -21.58 -36.56 19.81
C GLN A 156 -21.73 -35.55 18.67
N VAL A 157 -20.83 -35.63 17.69
CA VAL A 157 -20.83 -34.82 16.47
C VAL A 157 -21.50 -35.63 15.36
N ARG A 158 -22.61 -35.09 14.83
CA ARG A 158 -23.39 -35.73 13.77
C ARG A 158 -22.69 -35.65 12.41
N ARG A 159 -22.17 -34.47 12.08
CA ARG A 159 -21.46 -34.18 10.83
C ARG A 159 -20.64 -32.90 10.94
N CYS A 160 -19.71 -32.72 10.02
CA CYS A 160 -19.14 -31.42 9.68
C CYS A 160 -19.28 -31.15 8.17
N PHE A 161 -19.23 -29.89 7.77
CA PHE A 161 -19.24 -29.48 6.36
C PHE A 161 -18.58 -28.11 6.18
N GLU A 162 -18.09 -27.84 4.98
CA GLU A 162 -17.54 -26.53 4.61
C GLU A 162 -18.59 -25.69 3.87
N TYR A 163 -18.76 -24.44 4.30
CA TYR A 163 -19.62 -23.46 3.66
C TYR A 163 -18.75 -22.38 2.99
N LYS A 164 -18.43 -22.61 1.71
CA LYS A 164 -17.40 -21.87 0.98
C LYS A 164 -17.70 -20.38 0.83
N LYS A 165 -18.97 -20.02 0.68
CA LYS A 165 -19.40 -18.64 0.41
C LYS A 165 -18.97 -17.64 1.49
N GLN A 166 -18.89 -18.08 2.75
CA GLN A 166 -18.45 -17.27 3.89
C GLN A 166 -17.19 -17.84 4.56
N GLU A 167 -16.49 -18.76 3.87
CA GLU A 167 -15.25 -19.36 4.32
C GLU A 167 -15.34 -20.05 5.69
N TYR A 168 -16.43 -20.77 5.94
CA TYR A 168 -16.65 -21.48 7.20
C TYR A 168 -16.45 -22.99 7.10
N VAL A 169 -16.03 -23.57 8.22
CA VAL A 169 -16.27 -24.97 8.55
C VAL A 169 -17.30 -25.04 9.69
N VAL A 170 -18.35 -25.84 9.49
CA VAL A 170 -19.49 -25.97 10.39
C VAL A 170 -19.52 -27.38 10.98
N VAL A 171 -19.72 -27.47 12.31
CA VAL A 171 -19.82 -28.71 13.08
C VAL A 171 -21.23 -28.80 13.68
N GLU A 172 -21.97 -29.84 13.32
CA GLU A 172 -23.32 -30.12 13.85
C GLU A 172 -23.23 -31.17 14.96
N ALA A 173 -23.66 -30.81 16.17
CA ALA A 173 -23.84 -31.75 17.28
C ALA A 173 -25.16 -32.53 17.14
N GLU A 174 -25.18 -33.76 17.67
CA GLU A 174 -26.43 -34.55 17.74
C GLU A 174 -27.47 -33.90 18.65
N GLU A 175 -27.00 -33.27 19.72
CA GLU A 175 -27.80 -32.59 20.74
C GLU A 175 -27.59 -31.07 20.72
N GLU A 176 -28.53 -30.33 21.30
CA GLU A 176 -28.39 -28.88 21.49
C GLU A 176 -27.41 -28.57 22.63
N LEU A 177 -26.42 -27.74 22.32
CA LEU A 177 -25.43 -27.25 23.28
C LEU A 177 -26.06 -26.16 24.14
N THR A 178 -25.89 -26.26 25.45
CA THR A 178 -26.40 -25.29 26.42
C THR A 178 -25.37 -24.18 26.68
N PRO A 179 -25.80 -22.96 27.02
CA PRO A 179 -24.88 -21.89 27.41
C PRO A 179 -23.93 -22.30 28.54
N SER A 180 -22.69 -21.81 28.46
CA SER A 180 -21.69 -21.87 29.51
C SER A 180 -22.17 -21.13 30.77
N SER A 181 -21.93 -21.70 31.95
CA SER A 181 -22.27 -21.08 33.24
C SER A 181 -21.03 -20.95 34.12
N GLY A 182 -20.70 -19.73 34.54
CA GLY A 182 -19.46 -19.47 35.29
C GLY A 182 -18.21 -19.72 34.42
N ASP A 183 -17.18 -20.35 34.98
CA ASP A 183 -15.89 -20.61 34.30
C ASP A 183 -15.89 -21.84 33.39
N SER A 184 -17.06 -22.42 33.11
CA SER A 184 -17.20 -23.69 32.42
C SER A 184 -17.19 -23.50 30.88
N LEU A 185 -16.13 -23.97 30.19
CA LEU A 185 -15.94 -23.78 28.75
C LEU A 185 -16.05 -25.08 27.96
N TYR A 186 -16.62 -25.02 26.74
CA TYR A 186 -16.54 -26.12 25.79
C TYR A 186 -15.12 -26.21 25.22
N LEU A 187 -14.71 -27.39 24.74
CA LEU A 187 -13.43 -27.58 24.06
C LEU A 187 -13.65 -28.21 22.69
N LEU A 188 -13.38 -27.48 21.62
CA LEU A 188 -13.43 -27.96 20.23
C LEU A 188 -12.02 -28.29 19.75
N THR A 189 -11.77 -29.54 19.35
CA THR A 189 -10.48 -29.99 18.83
C THR A 189 -10.60 -30.38 17.36
N MET A 190 -9.69 -29.86 16.53
CA MET A 190 -9.67 -30.10 15.08
C MET A 190 -8.25 -30.45 14.62
N GLU A 191 -8.13 -31.46 13.75
CA GLU A 191 -6.89 -31.81 13.05
C GLU A 191 -6.97 -31.31 11.61
N PHE A 192 -5.89 -30.71 11.12
CA PHE A 192 -5.86 -30.07 9.81
C PHE A 192 -4.53 -30.27 9.07
N ALA A 193 -4.59 -30.10 7.75
CA ALA A 193 -3.43 -30.12 6.87
C ALA A 193 -3.54 -29.03 5.78
N GLY A 194 -2.44 -28.36 5.50
CA GLY A 194 -2.34 -27.28 4.52
C GLY A 194 -1.03 -27.29 3.74
N TRP A 195 -0.92 -26.35 2.81
CA TRP A 195 0.25 -26.16 1.94
C TRP A 195 1.09 -24.96 2.36
N LEU A 196 2.39 -25.05 2.09
CA LEU A 196 3.36 -23.97 2.31
C LEU A 196 3.78 -23.26 1.02
N ASN A 197 3.41 -23.76 -0.16
CA ASN A 197 3.81 -23.21 -1.45
C ASN A 197 2.75 -22.32 -2.10
N GLY A 198 3.17 -21.57 -3.12
CA GLY A 198 2.26 -20.88 -4.05
C GLY A 198 1.50 -19.67 -3.47
N SER A 199 1.86 -19.20 -2.28
CA SER A 199 1.18 -18.10 -1.58
C SER A 199 2.15 -17.32 -0.69
N LEU A 200 1.81 -16.07 -0.38
CA LEU A 200 2.52 -15.22 0.58
C LEU A 200 1.67 -14.92 1.83
N VAL A 201 0.54 -15.60 2.00
CA VAL A 201 -0.39 -15.43 3.13
C VAL A 201 -0.75 -16.77 3.78
N GLY A 202 -1.27 -16.74 5.00
CA GLY A 202 -1.43 -17.92 5.84
C GLY A 202 -0.08 -18.41 6.33
N PHE A 203 0.16 -19.73 6.37
CA PHE A 203 1.46 -20.30 6.71
C PHE A 203 2.13 -20.76 5.42
N TYR A 204 3.31 -20.21 5.13
CA TYR A 204 3.99 -20.43 3.85
C TYR A 204 5.51 -20.57 4.03
N ARG A 205 6.18 -21.11 3.01
CA ARG A 205 7.64 -21.25 2.93
C ARG A 205 8.19 -20.40 1.79
N THR A 206 9.35 -19.80 2.04
CA THR A 206 10.17 -19.16 1.01
C THR A 206 11.63 -19.59 1.16
N THR A 207 12.46 -19.19 0.20
CA THR A 207 13.88 -19.57 0.13
C THR A 207 14.80 -18.37 0.01
N TYR A 208 16.05 -18.59 0.38
CA TYR A 208 17.17 -17.66 0.19
C TYR A 208 18.44 -18.46 -0.08
N THR A 209 19.47 -17.81 -0.61
CA THR A 209 20.76 -18.45 -0.88
C THR A 209 21.78 -17.95 0.13
N GLU A 210 22.47 -18.88 0.78
CA GLU A 210 23.56 -18.59 1.71
C GLU A 210 24.75 -19.49 1.37
N ASN A 211 25.93 -18.92 1.13
CA ASN A 211 27.14 -19.63 0.71
C ASN A 211 26.91 -20.59 -0.49
N GLY A 212 26.05 -20.21 -1.42
CA GLY A 212 25.67 -21.02 -2.59
C GLY A 212 24.70 -22.17 -2.31
N GLN A 213 24.20 -22.31 -1.08
CA GLN A 213 23.18 -23.29 -0.71
C GLN A 213 21.81 -22.63 -0.60
N VAL A 214 20.78 -23.28 -1.13
CA VAL A 214 19.39 -22.86 -0.94
C VAL A 214 18.94 -23.27 0.46
N LYS A 215 18.52 -22.29 1.25
CA LYS A 215 17.94 -22.49 2.58
C LYS A 215 16.47 -22.12 2.58
N SER A 216 15.72 -22.71 3.49
CA SER A 216 14.29 -22.49 3.66
C SER A 216 14.00 -21.66 4.92
N ILE A 217 12.91 -20.92 4.88
CA ILE A 217 12.25 -20.33 6.05
C ILE A 217 10.74 -20.47 5.85
N ALA A 218 10.02 -20.86 6.89
CA ALA A 218 8.56 -20.81 6.90
C ALA A 218 8.08 -19.76 7.90
N ALA A 219 7.07 -18.99 7.53
CA ALA A 219 6.53 -17.90 8.32
C ALA A 219 5.03 -17.71 8.05
N THR A 220 4.38 -16.91 8.89
CA THR A 220 2.96 -16.58 8.77
C THR A 220 2.72 -15.11 8.46
N ASP A 221 1.66 -14.83 7.71
CA ASP A 221 1.11 -13.49 7.48
C ASP A 221 -0.42 -13.60 7.38
N HIS A 222 -1.16 -12.83 8.19
CA HIS A 222 -2.59 -13.10 8.44
C HIS A 222 -3.53 -11.93 8.25
N GLU A 223 -3.05 -10.69 8.26
CA GLU A 223 -3.95 -9.55 8.17
C GLU A 223 -4.47 -9.34 6.74
N PRO A 224 -5.78 -9.16 6.52
CA PRO A 224 -6.84 -9.10 7.55
C PRO A 224 -7.53 -10.44 7.85
N THR A 225 -7.60 -11.36 6.89
CA THR A 225 -8.48 -12.54 6.97
C THR A 225 -7.78 -13.84 6.52
N ASP A 226 -6.50 -13.99 6.85
CA ASP A 226 -5.67 -15.13 6.41
C ASP A 226 -5.19 -16.03 7.55
N ALA A 227 -5.48 -15.72 8.82
CA ALA A 227 -5.26 -16.68 9.92
C ALA A 227 -6.05 -17.98 9.69
N ARG A 228 -7.26 -17.86 9.13
CA ARG A 228 -8.11 -18.98 8.66
C ARG A 228 -7.47 -19.88 7.60
N LYS A 229 -6.40 -19.43 6.93
CA LYS A 229 -5.61 -20.26 6.01
C LYS A 229 -4.51 -21.04 6.73
N SER A 230 -4.00 -20.54 7.86
CA SER A 230 -3.02 -21.27 8.69
C SER A 230 -3.64 -22.32 9.59
N PHE A 231 -4.78 -22.01 10.22
CA PHE A 231 -5.48 -22.93 11.11
C PHE A 231 -6.96 -22.52 11.27
N PRO A 232 -7.87 -23.46 11.57
CA PRO A 232 -9.27 -23.14 11.85
C PRO A 232 -9.39 -22.19 13.06
N CYS A 233 -9.99 -21.01 12.88
CA CYS A 233 -10.14 -20.04 13.97
C CYS A 233 -11.36 -19.11 13.82
N PHE A 234 -11.74 -18.46 14.92
CA PHE A 234 -12.75 -17.39 14.93
C PHE A 234 -12.11 -16.10 14.40
N ASP A 235 -11.89 -16.04 13.08
CA ASP A 235 -11.05 -15.05 12.41
C ASP A 235 -11.73 -13.67 12.23
N GLU A 236 -12.01 -12.99 13.34
CA GLU A 236 -12.46 -11.59 13.40
C GLU A 236 -11.71 -10.84 14.52
N PRO A 237 -11.41 -9.54 14.35
CA PRO A 237 -10.52 -8.82 15.26
C PRO A 237 -11.06 -8.69 16.70
N ASN A 238 -12.37 -8.76 16.92
CA ASN A 238 -12.95 -8.71 18.27
C ASN A 238 -13.09 -10.06 18.96
N LYS A 239 -12.74 -11.16 18.30
CA LYS A 239 -12.72 -12.51 18.88
C LYS A 239 -11.38 -12.81 19.55
N LYS A 240 -10.89 -11.86 20.36
CA LYS A 240 -9.62 -11.98 21.09
C LYS A 240 -9.62 -13.22 21.99
N ALA A 241 -8.51 -13.94 21.98
CA ALA A 241 -8.28 -15.10 22.83
C ALA A 241 -6.81 -15.19 23.23
N THR A 242 -6.51 -16.06 24.19
CA THR A 242 -5.11 -16.37 24.57
C THR A 242 -4.60 -17.56 23.77
N TYR A 243 -3.29 -17.67 23.56
CA TYR A 243 -2.67 -18.70 22.72
C TYR A 243 -1.52 -19.39 23.45
N THR A 244 -1.47 -20.72 23.38
CA THR A 244 -0.27 -21.51 23.67
C THR A 244 0.13 -22.22 22.38
N ILE A 245 1.27 -21.84 21.82
CA ILE A 245 1.71 -22.32 20.51
C ILE A 245 2.83 -23.35 20.71
N SER A 246 2.81 -24.42 19.92
CA SER A 246 3.88 -25.40 19.87
C SER A 246 4.20 -25.83 18.45
N ILE A 247 5.49 -25.89 18.11
CA ILE A 247 5.94 -26.17 16.75
C ILE A 247 6.89 -27.36 16.82
N THR A 248 6.60 -28.40 16.03
CA THR A 248 7.56 -29.49 15.81
C THR A 248 8.30 -29.25 14.51
N HIS A 249 9.60 -29.02 14.58
CA HIS A 249 10.45 -28.66 13.45
C HIS A 249 11.74 -29.50 13.43
N PRO A 250 12.43 -29.57 12.28
CA PRO A 250 13.74 -30.21 12.23
C PRO A 250 14.73 -29.48 13.16
N LYS A 251 15.63 -30.23 13.81
CA LYS A 251 16.56 -29.71 14.82
C LYS A 251 17.56 -28.69 14.29
N GLU A 252 17.75 -28.63 12.97
CA GLU A 252 18.61 -27.67 12.30
C GLU A 252 18.00 -26.26 12.24
N TYR A 253 16.73 -26.12 12.61
CA TYR A 253 15.99 -24.88 12.64
C TYR A 253 15.69 -24.45 14.08
N GLU A 254 15.53 -23.15 14.26
CA GLU A 254 14.91 -22.54 15.42
C GLU A 254 13.45 -22.17 15.10
N ALA A 255 12.63 -22.09 16.13
CA ALA A 255 11.23 -21.67 16.03
C ALA A 255 10.99 -20.39 16.82
N LEU A 256 10.31 -19.42 16.20
CA LEU A 256 9.84 -18.19 16.83
C LEU A 256 8.32 -18.14 16.84
N SER A 257 7.77 -17.43 17.82
CA SER A 257 6.36 -17.04 17.86
C SER A 257 6.20 -15.74 18.63
N ASN A 258 4.97 -15.30 18.89
CA ASN A 258 4.65 -14.09 19.64
C ASN A 258 5.32 -14.04 21.02
N MET A 259 5.29 -15.17 21.74
CA MET A 259 5.78 -15.30 23.10
C MET A 259 7.19 -15.91 23.18
N PRO A 260 7.93 -15.75 24.29
CA PRO A 260 9.17 -16.46 24.54
C PRO A 260 8.98 -17.98 24.53
N VAL A 261 10.07 -18.71 24.30
CA VAL A 261 10.11 -20.17 24.42
C VAL A 261 9.95 -20.57 25.89
N ALA A 262 8.96 -21.39 26.19
CA ALA A 262 8.75 -21.97 27.52
C ALA A 262 9.59 -23.24 27.72
N LYS A 263 9.64 -24.11 26.70
CA LYS A 263 10.45 -25.34 26.71
C LYS A 263 10.72 -25.86 25.30
N GLU A 264 11.80 -26.63 25.19
CA GLU A 264 12.16 -27.39 24.00
C GLU A 264 12.40 -28.85 24.38
N GLU A 265 11.82 -29.77 23.61
CA GLU A 265 11.95 -31.21 23.85
C GLU A 265 12.23 -31.95 22.53
N SER A 266 13.18 -32.88 22.55
CA SER A 266 13.45 -33.75 21.40
C SER A 266 12.32 -34.76 21.25
N VAL A 267 11.68 -34.78 20.07
CA VAL A 267 10.67 -35.77 19.71
C VAL A 267 11.34 -37.06 19.26
N ASP A 268 12.38 -36.91 18.44
CA ASP A 268 13.29 -37.98 18.01
C ASP A 268 14.68 -37.37 17.66
N ASP A 269 15.58 -38.16 17.08
CA ASP A 269 16.95 -37.74 16.72
C ASP A 269 17.02 -36.62 15.65
N LYS A 270 15.90 -36.28 15.01
CA LYS A 270 15.78 -35.31 13.90
C LYS A 270 14.85 -34.14 14.20
N TRP A 271 13.86 -34.32 15.08
CA TRP A 271 12.80 -33.35 15.34
C TRP A 271 12.83 -32.83 16.77
N ASN A 272 12.73 -31.51 16.91
CA ASN A 272 12.47 -30.84 18.18
C ASN A 272 11.03 -30.32 18.21
N ARG A 273 10.46 -30.25 19.41
CA ARG A 273 9.20 -29.55 19.69
C ARG A 273 9.50 -28.36 20.60
N THR A 274 9.30 -27.17 20.06
CA THR A 274 9.42 -25.90 20.79
C THR A 274 8.03 -25.44 21.20
N THR A 275 7.82 -25.23 22.49
CA THR A 275 6.56 -24.75 23.07
C THR A 275 6.78 -23.35 23.63
N PHE A 276 5.91 -22.42 23.28
CA PHE A 276 5.96 -21.03 23.72
C PHE A 276 5.10 -20.80 24.95
N GLU A 277 5.39 -19.73 25.70
CA GLU A 277 4.58 -19.31 26.83
C GLU A 277 3.18 -18.89 26.39
N LYS A 278 2.22 -18.92 27.33
CA LYS A 278 0.84 -18.48 27.08
C LYS A 278 0.80 -16.98 26.80
N SER A 279 0.17 -16.57 25.70
CA SER A 279 -0.02 -15.16 25.35
C SER A 279 -1.05 -14.44 26.22
N VAL A 280 -0.98 -13.11 26.22
CA VAL A 280 -2.12 -12.24 26.57
C VAL A 280 -3.25 -12.39 25.54
N PRO A 281 -4.49 -11.94 25.84
CA PRO A 281 -5.56 -11.93 24.86
C PRO A 281 -5.20 -11.08 23.64
N MET A 282 -5.28 -11.67 22.45
CA MET A 282 -4.93 -11.03 21.18
C MET A 282 -5.84 -11.53 20.05
N SER A 283 -5.90 -10.76 18.98
CA SER A 283 -6.68 -11.06 17.78
C SER A 283 -5.98 -12.11 16.91
N THR A 284 -6.75 -12.86 16.12
CA THR A 284 -6.22 -13.93 15.25
C THR A 284 -5.19 -13.44 14.25
N TYR A 285 -5.41 -12.27 13.65
CA TYR A 285 -4.53 -11.71 12.63
C TYR A 285 -3.12 -11.34 13.14
N LEU A 286 -2.91 -11.31 14.46
CA LEU A 286 -1.62 -11.01 15.10
C LEU A 286 -0.84 -12.28 15.48
N VAL A 287 -1.45 -13.46 15.37
CA VAL A 287 -0.83 -14.73 15.74
C VAL A 287 0.27 -15.03 14.74
N CYS A 288 1.51 -15.16 15.19
CA CYS A 288 2.63 -15.36 14.27
C CYS A 288 3.58 -16.44 14.76
N PHE A 289 4.08 -17.21 13.81
CA PHE A 289 5.15 -18.16 14.04
C PHE A 289 6.03 -18.36 12.82
N ALA A 290 7.31 -18.66 13.06
CA ALA A 290 8.30 -18.89 12.02
C ALA A 290 9.26 -20.03 12.38
N VAL A 291 9.80 -20.69 11.36
CA VAL A 291 10.84 -21.73 11.46
C VAL A 291 12.00 -21.32 10.56
N HIS A 292 13.18 -21.04 11.15
CA HIS A 292 14.28 -20.35 10.47
C HIS A 292 15.67 -20.85 10.86
N GLN A 293 16.70 -20.36 10.16
CA GLN A 293 18.13 -20.54 10.49
C GLN A 293 18.88 -19.19 10.56
N PHE A 294 18.17 -18.12 10.87
CA PHE A 294 18.72 -16.76 10.91
C PHE A 294 19.61 -16.52 12.13
N HIS A 295 20.52 -15.55 11.99
CA HIS A 295 21.25 -14.97 13.11
C HIS A 295 20.47 -13.81 13.71
N SER A 296 20.98 -13.23 14.80
CA SER A 296 20.35 -12.07 15.43
C SER A 296 21.32 -10.96 15.83
N VAL A 297 20.78 -9.74 15.89
CA VAL A 297 21.36 -8.54 16.51
C VAL A 297 20.46 -8.14 17.68
N LYS A 298 21.03 -7.88 18.86
CA LYS A 298 20.28 -7.69 20.11
C LYS A 298 20.49 -6.30 20.71
N ARG A 299 19.43 -5.77 21.32
CA ARG A 299 19.41 -4.61 22.23
C ARG A 299 18.55 -4.95 23.44
N ILE A 300 18.60 -4.11 24.48
CA ILE A 300 17.78 -4.25 25.69
C ILE A 300 17.07 -2.91 25.93
N SER A 301 15.75 -2.94 26.08
CA SER A 301 14.94 -1.75 26.38
C SER A 301 15.28 -1.18 27.77
N ASN A 302 14.83 0.04 28.07
CA ASN A 302 14.99 0.62 29.40
C ASN A 302 14.22 -0.17 30.46
N SER A 303 13.12 -0.82 30.07
CA SER A 303 12.39 -1.78 30.89
C SER A 303 13.06 -3.16 31.04
N GLY A 304 14.26 -3.36 30.49
CA GLY A 304 15.02 -4.61 30.60
C GLY A 304 14.56 -5.74 29.67
N LYS A 305 13.70 -5.48 28.68
CA LYS A 305 13.19 -6.50 27.75
C LYS A 305 14.16 -6.65 26.56
N PRO A 306 14.45 -7.89 26.10
CA PRO A 306 15.24 -8.11 24.91
C PRO A 306 14.50 -7.64 23.65
N LEU A 307 15.19 -6.86 22.83
CA LEU A 307 14.75 -6.40 21.52
C LEU A 307 15.69 -7.02 20.48
N THR A 308 15.19 -7.89 19.62
CA THR A 308 16.04 -8.70 18.73
C THR A 308 15.64 -8.56 17.28
N ILE A 309 16.62 -8.35 16.39
CA ILE A 309 16.43 -8.40 14.95
C ILE A 309 17.03 -9.68 14.41
N TYR A 310 16.18 -10.53 13.83
CA TYR A 310 16.56 -11.75 13.13
C TYR A 310 16.83 -11.46 11.66
N VAL A 311 17.95 -11.96 11.17
CA VAL A 311 18.51 -11.61 9.86
C VAL A 311 19.36 -12.75 9.31
N GLN A 312 19.41 -12.89 7.99
CA GLN A 312 20.30 -13.87 7.35
C GLN A 312 21.76 -13.62 7.77
N PRO A 313 22.58 -14.67 7.99
CA PRO A 313 23.96 -14.51 8.44
C PRO A 313 24.80 -13.55 7.58
N GLU A 314 24.66 -13.60 6.25
CA GLU A 314 25.38 -12.73 5.29
C GLU A 314 24.95 -11.25 5.37
N GLN A 315 23.75 -10.98 5.86
CA GLN A 315 23.17 -9.63 5.95
C GLN A 315 23.24 -9.05 7.37
N LYS A 316 23.90 -9.73 8.32
CA LYS A 316 23.84 -9.38 9.75
C LYS A 316 24.22 -7.92 10.03
N HIS A 317 25.20 -7.37 9.32
CA HIS A 317 25.64 -5.98 9.50
C HIS A 317 24.55 -4.95 9.15
N THR A 318 23.64 -5.30 8.23
CA THR A 318 22.55 -4.41 7.78
C THR A 318 21.39 -4.29 8.79
N ALA A 319 21.36 -5.14 9.83
CA ALA A 319 20.35 -5.09 10.88
C ALA A 319 20.66 -4.07 12.00
N GLU A 320 21.87 -3.49 12.03
CA GLU A 320 22.31 -2.61 13.13
C GLU A 320 21.48 -1.32 13.23
N TYR A 321 21.15 -0.70 12.10
CA TYR A 321 20.37 0.55 12.12
C TYR A 321 18.97 0.33 12.66
N ALA A 322 18.25 -0.68 12.15
CA ALA A 322 16.94 -1.05 12.68
C ALA A 322 17.00 -1.43 14.16
N ALA A 323 18.08 -2.06 14.64
CA ALA A 323 18.23 -2.40 16.05
C ALA A 323 18.34 -1.13 16.92
N ASN A 324 19.06 -0.11 16.46
CA ASN A 324 19.18 1.17 17.13
C ASN A 324 17.85 1.94 17.16
N ILE A 325 17.16 2.05 16.01
CA ILE A 325 15.86 2.71 15.93
C ILE A 325 14.82 1.97 16.78
N THR A 326 14.80 0.64 16.72
CA THR A 326 13.88 -0.17 17.54
C THR A 326 14.05 0.15 19.02
N LYS A 327 15.30 0.22 19.51
CA LYS A 327 15.59 0.57 20.90
C LYS A 327 15.12 1.98 21.26
N SER A 328 15.52 2.98 20.47
CA SER A 328 15.17 4.38 20.75
C SER A 328 13.66 4.62 20.73
N VAL A 329 12.97 4.13 19.70
CA VAL A 329 11.54 4.35 19.51
C VAL A 329 10.69 3.53 20.47
N PHE A 330 11.09 2.29 20.79
CA PHE A 330 10.40 1.47 21.78
C PHE A 330 10.38 2.15 23.16
N ASP A 331 11.54 2.64 23.62
CA ASP A 331 11.63 3.31 24.92
C ASP A 331 10.81 4.61 24.93
N TYR A 332 10.88 5.38 23.84
CA TYR A 332 10.10 6.60 23.68
C TYR A 332 8.59 6.34 23.78
N PHE A 333 8.07 5.32 23.10
CA PHE A 333 6.64 5.02 23.14
C PHE A 333 6.17 4.44 24.47
N GLU A 334 6.99 3.64 25.17
CA GLU A 334 6.65 3.16 26.51
C GLU A 334 6.48 4.34 27.49
N GLU A 335 7.34 5.37 27.37
CA GLU A 335 7.23 6.63 28.14
C GLU A 335 6.04 7.48 27.67
N TYR A 336 5.92 7.73 26.36
CA TYR A 336 4.92 8.64 25.79
C TYR A 336 3.49 8.15 26.04
N PHE A 337 3.25 6.85 25.87
CA PHE A 337 1.96 6.22 26.14
C PHE A 337 1.74 5.87 27.62
N ALA A 338 2.73 6.11 28.48
CA ALA A 338 2.68 5.82 29.91
C ALA A 338 2.17 4.40 30.21
N MET A 339 2.56 3.43 29.37
CA MET A 339 2.06 2.07 29.42
C MET A 339 3.16 1.10 29.00
N ASN A 340 3.46 0.14 29.88
CA ASN A 340 4.43 -0.91 29.60
C ASN A 340 4.03 -1.73 28.38
N TYR A 341 5.00 -2.05 27.53
CA TYR A 341 4.79 -3.07 26.49
C TYR A 341 4.41 -4.41 27.14
N SER A 342 3.38 -5.08 26.62
CA SER A 342 2.73 -6.17 27.35
C SER A 342 3.46 -7.52 27.33
N LEU A 343 4.43 -7.73 26.45
CA LEU A 343 5.13 -9.03 26.32
C LEU A 343 6.56 -8.99 26.89
N PRO A 344 7.17 -10.15 27.23
CA PRO A 344 8.51 -10.20 27.79
C PRO A 344 9.64 -9.92 26.79
N LYS A 345 9.39 -10.01 25.48
CA LYS A 345 10.36 -9.83 24.40
C LYS A 345 9.71 -9.18 23.18
N LEU A 346 10.51 -8.58 22.31
CA LEU A 346 10.08 -8.15 20.98
C LEU A 346 11.12 -8.54 19.95
N ASP A 347 10.69 -9.32 18.97
CA ASP A 347 11.50 -9.73 17.83
C ASP A 347 11.02 -9.05 16.54
N LYS A 348 11.96 -8.78 15.64
CA LYS A 348 11.71 -8.32 14.27
C LYS A 348 12.45 -9.23 13.30
N ILE A 349 11.84 -9.61 12.18
CA ILE A 349 12.46 -10.51 11.20
C ILE A 349 12.11 -10.09 9.76
N ALA A 350 13.11 -10.06 8.88
CA ALA A 350 12.90 -9.81 7.46
C ALA A 350 12.66 -11.14 6.71
N ILE A 351 11.45 -11.36 6.19
CA ILE A 351 11.14 -12.57 5.40
C ILE A 351 11.58 -12.34 3.95
N PRO A 352 12.33 -13.27 3.32
CA PRO A 352 12.91 -13.05 1.99
C PRO A 352 11.91 -12.77 0.87
N ASP A 353 10.70 -13.32 0.95
CA ASP A 353 9.57 -13.04 0.05
C ASP A 353 8.34 -12.77 0.93
N PHE A 354 7.89 -11.51 0.97
CA PHE A 354 6.88 -11.01 1.90
C PHE A 354 5.83 -10.14 1.20
N GLY A 355 4.55 -10.45 1.41
CA GLY A 355 3.43 -9.92 0.63
C GLY A 355 3.17 -8.42 0.81
N THR A 356 3.48 -7.88 1.99
CA THR A 356 3.26 -6.48 2.38
C THR A 356 4.58 -5.76 2.67
N GLY A 357 4.52 -4.57 3.28
CA GLY A 357 5.71 -3.84 3.72
C GLY A 357 6.29 -4.39 5.02
N ALA A 358 5.42 -4.56 6.02
CA ALA A 358 5.66 -5.15 7.33
C ALA A 358 4.31 -5.59 7.93
N MET A 359 4.34 -6.27 9.08
CA MET A 359 3.16 -6.71 9.83
C MET A 359 3.48 -6.77 11.33
N GLU A 360 2.62 -6.18 12.15
CA GLU A 360 2.87 -5.83 13.57
C GLU A 360 2.71 -6.98 14.57
N ASN A 361 2.66 -8.20 14.06
CA ASN A 361 2.49 -9.46 14.80
C ASN A 361 3.11 -9.40 16.20
N TRP A 362 2.28 -9.54 17.23
CA TRP A 362 2.65 -9.08 18.58
C TRP A 362 3.89 -9.81 19.12
N GLY A 363 5.00 -9.10 19.25
CA GLY A 363 6.28 -9.66 19.72
C GLY A 363 7.10 -10.38 18.66
N LEU A 364 6.63 -10.54 17.42
CA LEU A 364 7.37 -11.11 16.29
C LEU A 364 7.00 -10.38 15.00
N ILE A 365 7.44 -9.14 14.85
CA ILE A 365 7.08 -8.27 13.73
C ILE A 365 7.82 -8.75 12.47
N THR A 366 7.10 -8.94 11.36
CA THR A 366 7.65 -9.41 10.09
C THR A 366 7.82 -8.26 9.11
N TYR A 367 8.85 -8.32 8.27
CA TYR A 367 9.20 -7.25 7.34
C TYR A 367 9.54 -7.79 5.95
N ARG A 368 9.28 -6.99 4.92
CA ARG A 368 10.07 -7.04 3.68
C ARG A 368 11.48 -6.51 3.98
N GLU A 369 12.51 -7.15 3.42
CA GLU A 369 13.92 -6.77 3.63
C GLU A 369 14.20 -5.27 3.42
N THR A 370 13.57 -4.64 2.40
CA THR A 370 13.74 -3.20 2.09
C THR A 370 13.31 -2.25 3.22
N ASN A 371 12.44 -2.70 4.14
CA ASN A 371 11.91 -1.90 5.24
C ASN A 371 12.59 -2.19 6.59
N LEU A 372 13.59 -3.09 6.65
CA LEU A 372 14.30 -3.44 7.88
C LEU A 372 15.82 -3.39 7.75
N LEU A 373 16.36 -3.83 6.61
CA LEU A 373 17.79 -4.01 6.41
C LEU A 373 18.39 -2.79 5.70
N TYR A 374 19.33 -2.14 6.35
CA TYR A 374 19.98 -0.91 5.89
C TYR A 374 21.49 -1.02 5.98
N ASP A 375 22.17 -0.78 4.86
CA ASP A 375 23.62 -0.71 4.79
C ASP A 375 24.07 0.74 4.55
N PRO A 376 24.75 1.42 5.50
CA PRO A 376 25.13 2.82 5.35
C PRO A 376 26.09 3.10 4.17
N GLU A 377 26.82 2.09 3.70
CA GLU A 377 27.76 2.25 2.58
C GLU A 377 27.08 2.12 1.21
N GLU A 378 25.88 1.53 1.17
CA GLU A 378 25.19 1.15 -0.08
C GLU A 378 23.76 1.71 -0.20
N SER A 379 23.15 2.09 0.93
CA SER A 379 21.74 2.48 1.03
C SER A 379 21.58 3.99 1.11
N ALA A 380 20.58 4.54 0.43
CA ALA A 380 20.35 5.98 0.39
C ALA A 380 19.73 6.50 1.70
N SER A 381 19.77 7.82 1.92
CA SER A 381 19.07 8.47 3.04
C SER A 381 17.56 8.22 2.97
N SER A 382 16.98 8.11 1.77
CA SER A 382 15.57 7.71 1.61
C SER A 382 15.30 6.29 2.12
N ASN A 383 16.27 5.38 1.96
CA ASN A 383 16.18 4.04 2.52
C ASN A 383 16.29 4.06 4.05
N GLN A 384 17.21 4.86 4.59
CA GLN A 384 17.37 5.07 6.03
C GLN A 384 16.05 5.55 6.65
N GLN A 385 15.44 6.58 6.05
CA GLN A 385 14.15 7.12 6.51
C GLN A 385 13.03 6.10 6.39
N ARG A 386 12.97 5.34 5.30
CA ARG A 386 11.96 4.29 5.12
C ARG A 386 12.07 3.23 6.22
N VAL A 387 13.28 2.74 6.52
CA VAL A 387 13.48 1.76 7.61
C VAL A 387 13.07 2.35 8.95
N ALA A 388 13.50 3.57 9.27
CA ALA A 388 13.17 4.18 10.56
C ALA A 388 11.65 4.36 10.73
N THR A 389 10.98 4.83 9.67
CA THR A 389 9.54 5.10 9.67
C THR A 389 8.73 3.81 9.81
N VAL A 390 9.01 2.77 9.01
CA VAL A 390 8.28 1.49 9.15
C VAL A 390 8.61 0.83 10.49
N VAL A 391 9.85 0.89 10.99
CA VAL A 391 10.16 0.39 12.34
C VAL A 391 9.34 1.10 13.41
N ALA A 392 9.19 2.42 13.31
CA ALA A 392 8.36 3.19 14.23
C ALA A 392 6.87 2.85 14.09
N HIS A 393 6.35 2.75 12.86
CA HIS A 393 4.97 2.33 12.56
C HIS A 393 4.60 1.02 13.25
N GLU A 394 5.40 -0.03 13.03
CA GLU A 394 5.16 -1.35 13.64
C GLU A 394 5.29 -1.33 15.18
N LEU A 395 6.09 -0.40 15.72
CA LEU A 395 6.20 -0.22 17.17
C LEU A 395 4.96 0.46 17.76
N VAL A 396 4.35 1.42 17.06
CA VAL A 396 3.08 2.04 17.51
C VAL A 396 1.99 0.99 17.66
N HIS A 397 1.91 0.06 16.70
CA HIS A 397 0.92 -0.99 16.71
C HIS A 397 0.95 -1.87 17.96
N GLN A 398 2.10 -1.96 18.62
CA GLN A 398 2.22 -2.69 19.89
C GLN A 398 1.30 -2.10 20.99
N TRP A 399 0.86 -0.85 20.85
CA TRP A 399 -0.18 -0.21 21.66
C TRP A 399 -1.50 -0.03 20.88
N PHE A 400 -1.45 0.60 19.69
CA PHE A 400 -2.60 0.88 18.83
C PHE A 400 -2.76 -0.16 17.72
N GLY A 401 -3.44 -1.24 18.04
CA GLY A 401 -3.69 -2.38 17.16
C GLY A 401 -3.59 -3.68 17.94
N ASN A 402 -2.58 -3.81 18.80
CA ASN A 402 -2.33 -5.01 19.59
C ASN A 402 -3.01 -4.95 20.96
N ILE A 403 -2.61 -4.00 21.81
CA ILE A 403 -3.23 -3.80 23.14
C ILE A 403 -4.69 -3.41 22.98
N VAL A 404 -4.95 -2.34 22.21
CA VAL A 404 -6.31 -1.93 21.83
C VAL A 404 -6.47 -2.13 20.34
N THR A 405 -7.44 -2.93 19.93
CA THR A 405 -7.72 -3.25 18.52
C THR A 405 -9.07 -2.64 18.14
N MET A 406 -9.28 -2.24 16.90
CA MET A 406 -10.64 -1.92 16.42
C MET A 406 -11.61 -3.10 16.64
N ASP A 407 -12.88 -2.83 16.91
CA ASP A 407 -13.94 -3.86 17.07
C ASP A 407 -14.25 -4.56 15.74
N TRP A 408 -14.20 -3.79 14.65
CA TRP A 408 -14.38 -4.28 13.30
C TRP A 408 -13.54 -3.46 12.32
N TRP A 409 -13.27 -4.02 11.15
CA TRP A 409 -12.46 -3.40 10.09
C TRP A 409 -13.02 -2.07 9.57
N GLU A 410 -14.28 -1.73 9.86
CA GLU A 410 -14.81 -0.39 9.56
C GLU A 410 -14.06 0.74 10.28
N ASP A 411 -13.48 0.43 11.45
CA ASP A 411 -12.70 1.34 12.29
C ASP A 411 -11.18 1.06 12.16
N LEU A 412 -10.72 0.44 11.07
CA LEU A 412 -9.30 0.10 10.83
C LEU A 412 -8.34 1.28 11.05
N TRP A 413 -8.78 2.51 10.77
CA TRP A 413 -7.99 3.71 10.98
C TRP A 413 -7.54 3.92 12.45
N LEU A 414 -8.21 3.30 13.43
CA LEU A 414 -7.77 3.31 14.85
C LEU A 414 -6.44 2.58 15.06
N ASN A 415 -6.09 1.69 14.12
CA ASN A 415 -4.78 1.07 14.03
C ASN A 415 -3.89 1.89 13.09
N GLU A 416 -4.22 1.89 11.79
CA GLU A 416 -3.33 2.40 10.73
C GLU A 416 -3.13 3.91 10.78
N GLY A 417 -4.20 4.67 11.01
CA GLY A 417 -4.12 6.13 11.10
C GLY A 417 -3.31 6.58 12.32
N PHE A 418 -3.37 5.82 13.42
CA PHE A 418 -2.57 6.07 14.62
C PHE A 418 -1.11 5.70 14.42
N ALA A 419 -0.84 4.54 13.80
CA ALA A 419 0.51 4.13 13.45
C ALA A 419 1.17 5.13 12.50
N SER A 420 0.48 5.54 11.43
CA SER A 420 0.92 6.59 10.51
C SER A 420 1.05 7.97 11.17
N PHE A 421 0.32 8.28 12.23
CA PHE A 421 0.53 9.54 12.95
C PHE A 421 1.77 9.48 13.86
N PHE A 422 1.86 8.44 14.69
CA PHE A 422 2.90 8.34 15.71
C PHE A 422 4.27 7.93 15.16
N GLU A 423 4.35 7.30 13.98
CA GLU A 423 5.63 7.00 13.33
C GLU A 423 6.51 8.25 13.21
N PHE A 424 5.93 9.39 12.88
CA PHE A 424 6.65 10.66 12.78
C PHE A 424 7.17 11.14 14.14
N LEU A 425 6.40 10.95 15.23
CA LEU A 425 6.85 11.31 16.58
C LEU A 425 8.02 10.42 17.02
N GLY A 426 7.90 9.10 16.78
CA GLY A 426 8.94 8.13 17.11
C GLY A 426 10.24 8.41 16.36
N VAL A 427 10.17 8.60 15.04
CA VAL A 427 11.37 8.91 14.24
C VAL A 427 11.92 10.30 14.58
N ASN A 428 11.08 11.31 14.79
CA ASN A 428 11.53 12.64 15.19
C ASN A 428 12.31 12.63 16.53
N HIS A 429 11.95 11.73 17.45
CA HIS A 429 12.71 11.52 18.67
C HIS A 429 14.08 10.87 18.40
N ALA A 430 14.11 9.84 17.55
CA ALA A 430 15.33 9.10 17.24
C ALA A 430 16.33 9.90 16.38
N GLU A 431 15.83 10.72 15.46
CA GLU A 431 16.59 11.43 14.42
C GLU A 431 16.16 12.91 14.38
N THR A 432 16.81 13.74 15.20
CA THR A 432 16.31 15.07 15.58
C THR A 432 16.34 16.13 14.47
N ASP A 433 17.20 15.98 13.45
CA ASP A 433 17.40 16.95 12.38
C ASP A 433 16.65 16.61 11.08
N TRP A 434 15.83 15.55 11.09
CA TRP A 434 15.11 15.08 9.91
C TRP A 434 13.84 15.88 9.57
N GLN A 435 13.42 16.79 10.44
CA GLN A 435 12.21 17.62 10.23
C GLN A 435 10.96 16.74 9.96
N MET A 436 10.83 15.60 10.63
CA MET A 436 9.79 14.60 10.34
C MET A 436 8.37 15.15 10.46
N ARG A 437 8.12 16.08 11.40
CA ARG A 437 6.81 16.72 11.56
C ARG A 437 6.38 17.54 10.34
N ASP A 438 7.34 18.14 9.62
CA ASP A 438 7.09 18.84 8.37
C ASP A 438 6.89 17.84 7.21
N GLN A 439 7.65 16.74 7.21
CA GLN A 439 7.54 15.69 6.19
C GLN A 439 6.18 14.98 6.17
N MET A 440 5.39 15.03 7.26
CA MET A 440 3.98 14.58 7.26
C MET A 440 3.17 15.19 6.13
N LEU A 441 3.47 16.44 5.73
CA LEU A 441 2.81 17.08 4.61
C LEU A 441 3.09 16.38 3.28
N LEU A 442 4.32 15.89 3.11
CA LEU A 442 4.78 15.28 1.87
C LEU A 442 4.36 13.82 1.75
N GLU A 443 4.39 13.09 2.86
CA GLU A 443 4.14 11.64 2.90
C GLU A 443 2.64 11.32 3.02
N ASP A 444 1.86 12.10 3.78
CA ASP A 444 0.46 11.79 4.06
C ASP A 444 -0.52 12.89 3.64
N VAL A 445 -0.40 14.10 4.19
CA VAL A 445 -1.47 15.11 4.14
C VAL A 445 -1.79 15.55 2.71
N LEU A 446 -0.78 15.98 1.95
CA LEU A 446 -1.00 16.53 0.62
C LEU A 446 -1.25 15.43 -0.43
N PRO A 447 -0.60 14.24 -0.39
CA PRO A 447 -1.01 13.11 -1.23
C PRO A 447 -2.47 12.69 -1.03
N VAL A 448 -2.92 12.48 0.21
CA VAL A 448 -4.29 11.98 0.44
C VAL A 448 -5.37 13.04 0.17
N GLN A 449 -5.01 14.33 0.16
CA GLN A 449 -5.91 15.34 -0.36
C GLN A 449 -6.15 15.21 -1.87
N GLU A 450 -5.25 14.61 -2.64
CA GLU A 450 -5.54 14.24 -4.03
C GLU A 450 -6.58 13.10 -4.06
N ASP A 451 -6.32 12.01 -3.35
CA ASP A 451 -7.20 10.84 -3.28
C ASP A 451 -8.63 11.19 -2.83
N ASP A 452 -8.74 11.94 -1.74
CA ASP A 452 -10.02 12.28 -1.11
C ASP A 452 -10.77 13.44 -1.80
N SER A 453 -10.19 14.00 -2.87
CA SER A 453 -10.89 14.95 -3.75
C SER A 453 -11.72 14.29 -4.84
N LEU A 454 -11.63 12.96 -4.96
CA LEU A 454 -12.39 12.14 -5.92
C LEU A 454 -13.75 11.71 -5.35
N MET A 455 -14.72 11.51 -6.24
CA MET A 455 -16.05 10.98 -5.91
C MET A 455 -16.00 9.50 -5.50
N SER A 456 -15.02 8.77 -6.00
CA SER A 456 -14.73 7.36 -5.71
C SER A 456 -13.91 7.14 -4.43
N SER A 457 -13.66 8.19 -3.63
CA SER A 457 -13.17 8.06 -2.25
C SER A 457 -14.20 7.36 -1.33
N HIS A 458 -13.88 7.19 -0.05
CA HIS A 458 -14.79 6.69 0.99
C HIS A 458 -14.59 7.44 2.33
N PRO A 459 -15.58 7.43 3.23
CA PRO A 459 -15.39 7.91 4.61
C PRO A 459 -14.33 7.08 5.33
N ILE A 460 -13.65 7.67 6.34
CA ILE A 460 -12.67 6.94 7.16
C ILE A 460 -13.33 5.74 7.85
N VAL A 461 -14.51 5.94 8.44
CA VAL A 461 -15.32 4.83 8.96
C VAL A 461 -16.10 4.23 7.80
N VAL A 462 -15.71 3.04 7.36
CA VAL A 462 -16.15 2.45 6.08
C VAL A 462 -16.83 1.11 6.27
N THR A 463 -18.04 0.97 5.73
CA THR A 463 -18.74 -0.31 5.75
C THR A 463 -18.04 -1.31 4.83
N VAL A 464 -17.67 -2.46 5.40
CA VAL A 464 -17.06 -3.59 4.68
C VAL A 464 -17.79 -4.89 5.02
N THR A 465 -18.08 -5.70 4.01
CA THR A 465 -19.00 -6.84 4.07
C THR A 465 -18.46 -8.11 3.40
N THR A 466 -17.25 -8.05 2.85
CA THR A 466 -16.54 -9.19 2.27
C THR A 466 -15.04 -9.11 2.59
N PRO A 467 -14.29 -10.23 2.51
CA PRO A 467 -12.83 -10.19 2.66
C PRO A 467 -12.13 -9.26 1.67
N ASP A 468 -12.66 -9.17 0.44
CA ASP A 468 -12.15 -8.29 -0.61
C ASP A 468 -12.34 -6.81 -0.25
N GLU A 469 -13.52 -6.44 0.26
CA GLU A 469 -13.78 -5.07 0.75
C GLU A 469 -12.90 -4.72 1.97
N ILE A 470 -12.71 -5.66 2.90
CA ILE A 470 -11.86 -5.46 4.08
C ILE A 470 -10.42 -5.15 3.66
N THR A 471 -9.83 -5.93 2.76
CA THR A 471 -8.43 -5.70 2.37
C THR A 471 -8.25 -4.49 1.44
N SER A 472 -9.31 -4.04 0.75
CA SER A 472 -9.28 -2.82 -0.08
C SER A 472 -9.05 -1.56 0.74
N VAL A 473 -9.63 -1.46 1.95
CA VAL A 473 -9.61 -0.23 2.78
C VAL A 473 -8.31 0.02 3.53
N PHE A 474 -7.29 -0.83 3.33
CA PHE A 474 -5.91 -0.55 3.73
C PHE A 474 -5.24 0.39 2.73
N ASP A 475 -5.75 1.60 2.61
CA ASP A 475 -5.41 2.61 1.59
C ASP A 475 -5.11 3.99 2.19
N GLY A 476 -4.88 4.99 1.33
CA GLY A 476 -4.57 6.34 1.78
C GLY A 476 -5.59 6.93 2.77
N ILE A 477 -6.85 6.52 2.75
CA ILE A 477 -7.87 7.05 3.66
C ILE A 477 -7.65 6.54 5.09
N SER A 478 -7.45 5.22 5.27
CA SER A 478 -7.21 4.65 6.61
C SER A 478 -5.88 5.10 7.21
N TYR A 479 -4.83 5.18 6.38
CA TYR A 479 -3.47 5.56 6.80
C TYR A 479 -3.32 7.08 6.84
N SER A 480 -3.18 7.70 5.68
CA SER A 480 -2.79 9.10 5.53
C SER A 480 -3.87 10.09 5.95
N LYS A 481 -5.15 9.86 5.59
CA LYS A 481 -6.25 10.75 6.06
C LYS A 481 -6.47 10.60 7.56
N GLY A 482 -6.42 9.36 8.08
CA GLY A 482 -6.41 9.07 9.51
C GLY A 482 -5.33 9.87 10.26
N ALA A 483 -4.08 9.78 9.81
CA ALA A 483 -2.96 10.52 10.39
C ALA A 483 -3.13 12.05 10.27
N SER A 484 -3.64 12.52 9.13
CA SER A 484 -3.86 13.95 8.86
C SER A 484 -4.90 14.56 9.79
N ILE A 485 -6.00 13.87 10.06
CA ILE A 485 -7.03 14.37 10.99
C ILE A 485 -6.57 14.27 12.45
N LEU A 486 -5.73 13.29 12.80
CA LEU A 486 -5.09 13.22 14.13
C LEU A 486 -4.11 14.37 14.33
N ARG A 487 -3.34 14.73 13.28
CA ARG A 487 -2.46 15.92 13.29
C ARG A 487 -3.24 17.21 13.50
N MET A 488 -4.35 17.39 12.79
CA MET A 488 -5.25 18.53 13.01
C MET A 488 -5.86 18.52 14.41
N LEU A 489 -6.26 17.35 14.91
CA LEU A 489 -6.87 17.18 16.23
C LEU A 489 -5.90 17.50 17.36
N GLU A 490 -4.67 16.97 17.31
CA GLU A 490 -3.60 17.24 18.26
C GLU A 490 -3.32 18.75 18.36
N ASP A 491 -3.20 19.42 17.22
CA ASP A 491 -2.96 20.87 17.18
C ASP A 491 -4.15 21.69 17.73
N TRP A 492 -5.38 21.24 17.49
CA TRP A 492 -6.58 21.90 17.99
C TRP A 492 -6.76 21.75 19.50
N ILE A 493 -6.61 20.53 20.04
CA ILE A 493 -6.83 20.24 21.47
C ILE A 493 -5.56 20.40 22.32
N LYS A 494 -4.44 20.69 21.67
CA LYS A 494 -3.06 20.79 22.19
C LYS A 494 -2.41 19.42 22.45
N PRO A 495 -1.09 19.28 22.19
CA PRO A 495 -0.37 18.02 22.33
C PRO A 495 -0.51 17.37 23.71
N GLU A 496 -0.51 18.14 24.80
CA GLU A 496 -0.58 17.60 26.16
C GLU A 496 -1.91 16.90 26.44
N ASN A 497 -3.04 17.48 25.98
CA ASN A 497 -4.35 16.88 26.17
C ASN A 497 -4.55 15.70 25.21
N PHE A 498 -4.01 15.79 23.99
CA PHE A 498 -4.02 14.69 23.04
C PHE A 498 -3.29 13.46 23.58
N GLN A 499 -2.04 13.65 24.04
CA GLN A 499 -1.26 12.60 24.69
C GLN A 499 -2.02 12.01 25.88
N LYS A 500 -2.56 12.85 26.76
CA LYS A 500 -3.27 12.37 27.96
C LYS A 500 -4.52 11.56 27.62
N GLY A 501 -5.31 12.00 26.65
CA GLY A 501 -6.50 11.26 26.23
C GLY A 501 -6.17 9.95 25.52
N CYS A 502 -5.07 9.89 24.74
CA CYS A 502 -4.52 8.64 24.20
C CYS A 502 -4.13 7.64 25.31
N GLN A 503 -3.46 8.10 26.37
CA GLN A 503 -3.12 7.27 27.53
C GLN A 503 -4.37 6.71 28.20
N MET A 504 -5.40 7.54 28.42
CA MET A 504 -6.67 7.12 29.02
C MET A 504 -7.43 6.12 28.16
N TYR A 505 -7.41 6.30 26.83
CA TYR A 505 -7.98 5.36 25.88
C TYR A 505 -7.30 4.00 25.94
N LEU A 506 -5.95 3.97 25.88
CA LEU A 506 -5.17 2.73 25.96
C LEU A 506 -5.42 1.98 27.28
N GLU A 507 -5.42 2.68 28.42
CA GLU A 507 -5.65 2.08 29.73
C GLU A 507 -7.06 1.46 29.84
N LYS A 508 -8.07 2.16 29.32
CA LYS A 508 -9.49 1.76 29.41
C LYS A 508 -9.83 0.54 28.57
N TYR A 509 -9.24 0.44 27.37
CA TYR A 509 -9.56 -0.61 26.39
C TYR A 509 -8.47 -1.68 26.25
N GLN A 510 -7.47 -1.69 27.14
CA GLN A 510 -6.40 -2.68 27.12
C GLN A 510 -6.91 -4.13 27.04
N PHE A 511 -6.32 -4.91 26.13
CA PHE A 511 -6.68 -6.31 25.83
C PHE A 511 -8.12 -6.51 25.36
N LYS A 512 -8.77 -5.44 24.91
CA LYS A 512 -10.13 -5.44 24.35
C LYS A 512 -10.12 -4.72 23.00
N ASN A 513 -11.32 -4.42 22.53
CA ASN A 513 -11.57 -3.69 21.32
C ASN A 513 -12.27 -2.36 21.61
N ALA A 514 -12.17 -1.43 20.67
CA ALA A 514 -12.80 -0.13 20.75
C ALA A 514 -13.35 0.31 19.37
N LYS A 515 -14.28 1.26 19.41
CA LYS A 515 -14.84 1.93 18.23
C LYS A 515 -14.37 3.37 18.14
N THR A 516 -14.57 4.00 16.99
CA THR A 516 -14.24 5.44 16.81
C THR A 516 -14.86 6.33 17.89
N SER A 517 -16.10 6.06 18.29
CA SER A 517 -16.79 6.81 19.35
C SER A 517 -16.12 6.71 20.72
N ASP A 518 -15.45 5.60 21.00
CA ASP A 518 -14.78 5.35 22.27
C ASP A 518 -13.51 6.19 22.41
N PHE A 519 -12.78 6.37 21.30
CA PHE A 519 -11.62 7.26 21.24
C PHE A 519 -12.02 8.72 21.43
N TRP A 520 -13.10 9.17 20.75
CA TRP A 520 -13.62 10.53 20.93
C TRP A 520 -13.96 10.82 22.38
N ALA A 521 -14.66 9.90 23.06
CA ALA A 521 -15.02 10.08 24.46
C ALA A 521 -13.79 10.24 25.38
N ALA A 522 -12.69 9.52 25.11
CA ALA A 522 -11.45 9.65 25.87
C ALA A 522 -10.77 11.02 25.68
N LEU A 523 -10.74 11.54 24.45
CA LEU A 523 -10.21 12.88 24.17
C LEU A 523 -11.13 14.00 24.67
N GLU A 524 -12.45 13.80 24.69
CA GLU A 524 -13.40 14.75 25.32
C GLU A 524 -13.15 14.86 26.83
N GLU A 525 -12.83 13.74 27.49
CA GLU A 525 -12.52 13.75 28.92
C GLU A 525 -11.23 14.57 29.21
N ALA A 526 -10.22 14.44 28.34
CA ALA A 526 -8.95 15.15 28.47
C ALA A 526 -9.06 16.66 28.14
N SER A 527 -9.82 17.03 27.11
CA SER A 527 -9.86 18.41 26.59
C SER A 527 -11.08 19.22 27.05
N ARG A 528 -12.20 18.56 27.36
CA ARG A 528 -13.54 19.16 27.57
C ARG A 528 -14.06 19.96 26.37
N LEU A 529 -13.44 19.79 25.20
CA LEU A 529 -13.90 20.32 23.92
C LEU A 529 -14.89 19.32 23.29
N PRO A 530 -15.76 19.76 22.36
CA PRO A 530 -16.76 18.90 21.72
C PRO A 530 -16.12 18.00 20.65
N VAL A 531 -15.15 17.16 21.02
CA VAL A 531 -14.33 16.36 20.09
C VAL A 531 -15.21 15.48 19.22
N LYS A 532 -16.22 14.81 19.78
CA LYS A 532 -17.11 13.94 19.00
C LYS A 532 -17.89 14.72 17.95
N GLU A 533 -18.50 15.84 18.33
CA GLU A 533 -19.28 16.68 17.41
C GLU A 533 -18.43 17.19 16.25
N VAL A 534 -17.16 17.54 16.52
CA VAL A 534 -16.25 18.05 15.50
C VAL A 534 -15.72 16.92 14.63
N MET A 535 -15.14 15.88 15.23
CA MET A 535 -14.43 14.80 14.55
C MET A 535 -15.36 13.83 13.80
N ASP A 536 -16.62 13.64 14.24
CA ASP A 536 -17.60 12.86 13.46
C ASP A 536 -17.79 13.45 12.05
N THR A 537 -17.60 14.76 11.88
CA THR A 537 -17.70 15.41 10.55
C THR A 537 -16.56 15.04 9.62
N TRP A 538 -15.41 14.62 10.17
CA TRP A 538 -14.21 14.26 9.42
C TRP A 538 -14.10 12.75 9.17
N THR A 539 -14.80 11.93 9.95
CA THR A 539 -14.71 10.46 9.86
C THR A 539 -15.90 9.77 9.21
N ARG A 540 -17.12 10.31 9.36
CA ARG A 540 -18.36 9.66 8.89
C ARG A 540 -18.81 10.06 7.48
N GLN A 541 -18.02 10.89 6.79
CA GLN A 541 -18.23 11.26 5.39
C GLN A 541 -16.89 11.38 4.67
N MET A 542 -16.87 11.08 3.37
CA MET A 542 -15.71 11.26 2.51
C MET A 542 -15.45 12.74 2.19
N GLY A 543 -14.29 13.03 1.62
CA GLY A 543 -13.93 14.37 1.16
C GLY A 543 -13.57 15.33 2.29
N TYR A 544 -13.24 16.56 1.87
CA TYR A 544 -12.84 17.66 2.74
C TYR A 544 -13.27 19.02 2.15
N PRO A 545 -13.25 20.10 2.93
CA PRO A 545 -13.66 21.42 2.45
C PRO A 545 -12.51 22.22 1.81
N VAL A 546 -12.88 23.10 0.89
CA VAL A 546 -12.14 24.32 0.55
C VAL A 546 -12.78 25.52 1.27
N LEU A 547 -11.96 26.37 1.85
CA LEU A 547 -12.36 27.65 2.43
C LEU A 547 -12.19 28.77 1.40
N ASN A 548 -13.30 29.35 0.94
CA ASN A 548 -13.27 30.51 0.04
C ASN A 548 -13.23 31.79 0.87
N VAL A 549 -12.20 32.60 0.63
CA VAL A 549 -11.99 33.89 1.30
C VAL A 549 -12.67 35.02 0.52
N ASN A 550 -13.32 35.94 1.23
CA ASN A 550 -13.96 37.12 0.66
C ASN A 550 -13.68 38.35 1.52
N GLY A 551 -13.32 39.48 0.90
CA GLY A 551 -13.00 40.73 1.58
C GLY A 551 -11.84 40.58 2.57
N GLY A 552 -10.88 39.70 2.26
CA GLY A 552 -9.68 39.41 3.05
C GLY A 552 -9.89 38.72 4.41
N LYS A 553 -11.13 38.55 4.91
CA LYS A 553 -11.38 38.03 6.28
C LYS A 553 -12.61 37.14 6.45
N ASN A 554 -13.58 37.20 5.53
CA ASN A 554 -14.76 36.33 5.60
C ASN A 554 -14.42 35.00 4.93
N ILE A 555 -14.79 33.89 5.54
CA ILE A 555 -14.57 32.56 5.00
C ILE A 555 -15.87 31.78 4.91
N THR A 556 -16.05 31.07 3.80
CA THR A 556 -17.15 30.13 3.58
C THR A 556 -16.57 28.76 3.24
N GLN A 557 -17.23 27.68 3.65
CA GLN A 557 -16.80 26.32 3.34
C GLN A 557 -17.62 25.73 2.19
N LYS A 558 -16.97 24.93 1.36
CA LYS A 558 -17.60 24.11 0.32
C LYS A 558 -16.80 22.82 0.18
N ARG A 559 -17.44 21.67 -0.10
CA ARG A 559 -16.72 20.44 -0.47
C ARG A 559 -15.78 20.71 -1.65
N PHE A 560 -14.52 20.33 -1.52
CA PHE A 560 -13.55 20.33 -2.60
C PHE A 560 -13.69 19.03 -3.41
N LEU A 561 -13.81 19.16 -4.73
CA LEU A 561 -13.89 18.05 -5.67
C LEU A 561 -13.04 18.38 -6.89
N LEU A 562 -12.31 17.40 -7.38
CA LEU A 562 -11.46 17.57 -8.56
C LEU A 562 -12.29 17.66 -9.85
N ASP A 563 -13.37 16.88 -9.95
CA ASP A 563 -14.34 16.99 -11.06
C ASP A 563 -15.37 18.08 -10.76
N SER A 564 -15.28 19.21 -11.47
CA SER A 564 -16.22 20.33 -11.37
C SER A 564 -17.66 19.97 -11.81
N ARG A 565 -17.83 18.88 -12.56
CA ARG A 565 -19.12 18.38 -13.09
C ARG A 565 -19.81 17.43 -12.12
N ALA A 566 -19.09 16.92 -11.12
CA ALA A 566 -19.62 15.97 -10.16
C ALA A 566 -20.68 16.62 -9.25
N ASN A 567 -21.66 15.82 -8.81
CA ASN A 567 -22.66 16.30 -7.87
C ASN A 567 -22.05 16.36 -6.45
N PRO A 568 -21.88 17.54 -5.84
CA PRO A 568 -21.21 17.67 -4.54
C PRO A 568 -21.97 17.02 -3.38
N SER A 569 -23.26 16.71 -3.56
CA SER A 569 -24.11 16.07 -2.54
C SER A 569 -24.10 14.54 -2.61
N GLN A 570 -23.30 13.93 -3.48
CA GLN A 570 -23.24 12.48 -3.67
C GLN A 570 -21.92 11.89 -3.17
N PRO A 571 -21.90 10.61 -2.74
CA PRO A 571 -23.07 9.86 -2.27
C PRO A 571 -23.80 10.57 -1.10
N PRO A 572 -25.04 10.19 -0.73
CA PRO A 572 -25.74 10.87 0.35
C PRO A 572 -24.95 10.78 1.67
N SER A 573 -24.79 11.92 2.35
CA SER A 573 -24.20 12.03 3.69
C SER A 573 -25.20 12.71 4.61
N ASP A 574 -25.44 12.12 5.79
CA ASP A 574 -26.28 12.71 6.85
C ASP A 574 -25.79 14.10 7.29
N LEU A 575 -24.49 14.36 7.11
CA LEU A 575 -23.83 15.62 7.48
C LEU A 575 -23.76 16.60 6.29
N GLY A 576 -24.25 16.21 5.12
CA GLY A 576 -24.43 17.07 3.96
C GLY A 576 -23.14 17.70 3.41
N TYR A 577 -21.98 17.05 3.62
CA TYR A 577 -20.66 17.56 3.20
C TYR A 577 -20.39 18.97 3.72
N THR A 578 -20.65 19.15 5.01
CA THR A 578 -20.24 20.34 5.76
C THR A 578 -19.56 19.87 7.04
N TRP A 579 -18.55 20.62 7.48
CA TRP A 579 -17.61 20.23 8.53
C TRP A 579 -17.58 21.26 9.65
N ASN A 580 -17.26 20.77 10.85
CA ASN A 580 -16.82 21.61 11.95
C ASN A 580 -15.29 21.73 11.83
N ILE A 581 -14.79 22.92 11.51
CA ILE A 581 -13.39 23.11 11.09
C ILE A 581 -12.63 23.89 12.16
N PRO A 582 -11.62 23.30 12.84
CA PRO A 582 -10.67 24.05 13.64
C PRO A 582 -9.80 24.92 12.73
N VAL A 583 -10.16 26.19 12.56
CA VAL A 583 -9.44 27.12 11.70
C VAL A 583 -8.36 27.81 12.52
N LYS A 584 -7.12 27.82 12.02
CA LYS A 584 -6.03 28.66 12.50
C LYS A 584 -5.57 29.63 11.43
N TRP A 585 -5.13 30.81 11.84
CA TRP A 585 -4.53 31.78 10.94
C TRP A 585 -3.47 32.61 11.67
N THR A 586 -2.51 33.11 10.90
CA THR A 586 -1.42 33.97 11.38
C THR A 586 -1.56 35.36 10.76
N GLU A 587 -1.52 36.38 11.61
CA GLU A 587 -1.49 37.80 11.24
C GLU A 587 -0.32 38.44 12.00
N ASP A 588 0.64 39.05 11.29
CA ASP A 588 1.83 39.71 11.89
C ASP A 588 2.56 38.84 12.96
N ASN A 589 2.75 37.55 12.65
CA ASN A 589 3.34 36.52 13.55
C ASN A 589 2.51 36.17 14.80
N ILE A 590 1.26 36.60 14.88
CA ILE A 590 0.31 36.21 15.93
C ILE A 590 -0.65 35.17 15.37
N THR A 591 -0.62 33.97 15.93
CA THR A 591 -1.53 32.88 15.56
C THR A 591 -2.81 32.93 16.38
N SER A 592 -3.95 32.94 15.69
CA SER A 592 -5.30 32.88 16.27
C SER A 592 -6.02 31.61 15.84
N SER A 593 -7.09 31.24 16.56
CA SER A 593 -7.88 30.05 16.27
C SER A 593 -9.37 30.28 16.51
N VAL A 594 -10.22 29.63 15.71
CA VAL A 594 -11.68 29.61 15.85
C VAL A 594 -12.22 28.26 15.35
N LEU A 595 -13.29 27.77 15.98
CA LEU A 595 -14.04 26.63 15.44
C LEU A 595 -15.12 27.15 14.50
N PHE A 596 -14.99 26.88 13.20
CA PHE A 596 -16.03 27.14 12.22
C PHE A 596 -17.12 26.06 12.35
N ASN A 597 -18.22 26.41 13.00
CA ASN A 597 -19.35 25.50 13.21
C ASN A 597 -20.15 25.29 11.91
N ARG A 598 -20.55 24.04 11.65
CA ARG A 598 -21.34 23.63 10.49
C ARG A 598 -22.71 24.32 10.38
N SER A 599 -23.25 24.80 11.51
CA SER A 599 -24.51 25.55 11.53
C SER A 599 -24.40 26.97 10.94
N GLU A 600 -23.20 27.52 10.83
CA GLU A 600 -22.92 28.85 10.24
C GLU A 600 -22.94 28.78 8.71
N LYS A 601 -24.13 28.59 8.14
CA LYS A 601 -24.33 28.34 6.69
C LYS A 601 -23.85 29.48 5.79
N GLU A 602 -23.80 30.70 6.30
CA GLU A 602 -23.34 31.90 5.55
C GLU A 602 -21.83 32.13 5.69
N GLY A 603 -21.12 31.28 6.44
CA GLY A 603 -19.70 31.46 6.75
C GLY A 603 -19.46 32.23 8.04
N ILE A 604 -18.18 32.49 8.34
CA ILE A 604 -17.74 33.25 9.51
C ILE A 604 -16.74 34.35 9.11
N THR A 605 -16.56 35.32 9.99
CA THR A 605 -15.54 36.37 9.86
C THR A 605 -14.39 36.10 10.81
N LEU A 606 -13.16 36.09 10.30
CA LEU A 606 -11.96 36.00 11.12
C LEU A 606 -11.68 37.34 11.80
N ASN A 607 -11.41 37.30 13.11
CA ASN A 607 -11.04 38.48 13.87
C ASN A 607 -9.62 38.92 13.45
N SER A 608 -9.51 40.13 12.93
CA SER A 608 -8.23 40.77 12.60
C SER A 608 -7.87 41.77 13.70
N SER A 609 -6.62 41.70 14.15
CA SER A 609 -6.00 42.63 15.07
C SER A 609 -5.62 43.95 14.39
N ASN A 610 -5.67 44.02 13.06
CA ASN A 610 -5.36 45.19 12.26
C ASN A 610 -6.63 45.79 11.60
N PRO A 611 -7.20 46.89 12.16
CA PRO A 611 -8.40 47.52 11.61
C PRO A 611 -8.22 48.13 10.21
N SER A 612 -6.97 48.29 9.74
CA SER A 612 -6.67 48.89 8.43
C SER A 612 -6.88 47.95 7.25
N GLY A 613 -7.05 46.64 7.48
CA GLY A 613 -7.39 45.66 6.44
C GLY A 613 -6.31 45.37 5.39
N ASN A 614 -5.08 45.85 5.59
CA ASN A 614 -4.00 45.77 4.60
C ASN A 614 -3.03 44.58 4.81
N ALA A 615 -3.17 43.79 5.87
CA ALA A 615 -2.28 42.66 6.16
C ALA A 615 -2.86 41.33 5.62
N LEU A 616 -2.01 40.52 4.99
CA LEU A 616 -2.37 39.16 4.54
C LEU A 616 -2.69 38.28 5.76
N LEU A 617 -3.93 37.77 5.84
CA LEU A 617 -4.26 36.71 6.79
C LEU A 617 -3.76 35.38 6.22
N LYS A 618 -2.72 34.81 6.84
CA LYS A 618 -2.21 33.49 6.48
C LYS A 618 -3.06 32.41 7.14
N ILE A 619 -4.07 31.93 6.43
CA ILE A 619 -4.99 30.89 6.93
C ILE A 619 -4.37 29.51 6.70
N ASN A 620 -4.56 28.62 7.67
CA ASN A 620 -4.00 27.26 7.70
C ASN A 620 -2.46 27.22 7.71
N PRO A 621 -1.79 27.88 8.68
CA PRO A 621 -0.33 27.86 8.77
C PRO A 621 0.19 26.41 8.80
N ASP A 622 1.27 26.17 8.06
CA ASP A 622 1.91 24.85 7.88
C ASP A 622 0.92 23.73 7.44
N HIS A 623 -0.18 24.11 6.78
CA HIS A 623 -1.27 23.23 6.36
C HIS A 623 -1.74 22.31 7.51
N ILE A 624 -1.90 22.87 8.71
CA ILE A 624 -2.17 22.08 9.91
C ILE A 624 -3.54 21.39 9.90
N GLY A 625 -4.55 22.04 9.34
CA GLY A 625 -5.89 21.51 9.14
C GLY A 625 -6.04 20.81 7.80
N PHE A 626 -6.90 19.79 7.76
CA PHE A 626 -7.18 18.98 6.57
C PHE A 626 -8.17 19.69 5.62
N TYR A 627 -7.80 20.86 5.12
CA TYR A 627 -8.62 21.66 4.21
C TYR A 627 -7.76 22.59 3.36
N ARG A 628 -8.29 23.00 2.21
CA ARG A 628 -7.62 23.95 1.30
C ARG A 628 -8.14 25.35 1.49
N VAL A 629 -7.33 26.36 1.17
CA VAL A 629 -7.73 27.77 1.24
C VAL A 629 -7.67 28.41 -0.14
N ASN A 630 -8.81 28.93 -0.61
CA ASN A 630 -8.91 29.69 -1.84
C ASN A 630 -9.03 31.19 -1.53
N TYR A 631 -7.92 31.90 -1.65
CA TYR A 631 -7.88 33.36 -1.52
C TYR A 631 -8.48 34.06 -2.74
N GLU A 632 -8.82 35.34 -2.58
CA GLU A 632 -9.17 36.20 -3.71
C GLU A 632 -7.97 36.33 -4.67
N VAL A 633 -8.21 36.45 -5.98
CA VAL A 633 -7.13 36.48 -6.99
C VAL A 633 -6.09 37.56 -6.69
N ALA A 634 -6.50 38.75 -6.25
CA ALA A 634 -5.58 39.83 -5.88
C ALA A 634 -4.63 39.45 -4.71
N THR A 635 -5.11 38.60 -3.80
CA THR A 635 -4.29 38.05 -2.71
C THR A 635 -3.29 37.04 -3.24
N TRP A 636 -3.71 36.14 -4.14
CA TRP A 636 -2.80 35.21 -4.81
C TRP A 636 -1.70 35.94 -5.61
N ASP A 637 -2.05 36.99 -6.35
CA ASP A 637 -1.09 37.82 -7.08
C ASP A 637 -0.09 38.51 -6.12
N SER A 638 -0.58 38.98 -4.97
CA SER A 638 0.26 39.56 -3.92
C SER A 638 1.21 38.53 -3.31
N ILE A 639 0.74 37.28 -3.13
CA ILE A 639 1.58 36.16 -2.67
C ILE A 639 2.67 35.86 -3.71
N ALA A 640 2.34 35.79 -5.00
CA ALA A 640 3.33 35.56 -6.06
C ALA A 640 4.39 36.67 -6.12
N ALA A 641 3.98 37.93 -5.93
CA ALA A 641 4.88 39.07 -5.84
C ALA A 641 5.80 38.99 -4.60
N GLU A 642 5.25 38.65 -3.44
CA GLU A 642 6.02 38.50 -2.20
C GLU A 642 7.00 37.32 -2.28
N LEU A 643 6.61 36.19 -2.88
CA LEU A 643 7.53 35.07 -3.12
C LEU A 643 8.70 35.49 -4.02
N SER A 644 8.43 36.26 -5.07
CA SER A 644 9.45 36.76 -5.99
C SER A 644 10.40 37.78 -5.34
N LEU A 645 9.86 38.64 -4.49
CA LEU A 645 10.59 39.65 -3.72
C LEU A 645 11.43 39.00 -2.61
N ASN A 646 10.78 38.28 -1.71
CA ASN A 646 11.37 37.58 -0.57
C ASN A 646 10.53 36.36 -0.14
N HIS A 647 10.73 35.21 -0.79
CA HIS A 647 10.01 33.98 -0.45
C HIS A 647 10.17 33.51 1.02
N LYS A 648 11.23 33.94 1.73
CA LYS A 648 11.44 33.57 3.14
C LYS A 648 10.47 34.28 4.10
N THR A 649 9.64 35.20 3.62
CA THR A 649 8.49 35.73 4.38
C THR A 649 7.49 34.63 4.77
N PHE A 650 7.45 33.52 4.01
CA PHE A 650 6.68 32.32 4.30
C PHE A 650 7.58 31.18 4.77
N SER A 651 7.09 30.35 5.70
CA SER A 651 7.82 29.13 6.10
C SER A 651 7.98 28.19 4.89
N SER A 652 8.86 27.19 4.99
CA SER A 652 8.97 26.17 3.94
C SER A 652 7.67 25.38 3.76
N ALA A 653 6.98 25.08 4.87
CA ALA A 653 5.70 24.38 4.86
C ALA A 653 4.57 25.25 4.29
N ASP A 654 4.51 26.54 4.65
CA ASP A 654 3.56 27.49 4.08
C ASP A 654 3.72 27.60 2.55
N ARG A 655 4.96 27.70 2.06
CA ARG A 655 5.23 27.75 0.61
C ARG A 655 4.76 26.49 -0.09
N ALA A 656 5.07 25.32 0.48
CA ALA A 656 4.60 24.04 -0.05
C ALA A 656 3.06 23.98 -0.09
N SER A 657 2.40 24.40 0.99
CA SER A 657 0.94 24.47 1.11
C SER A 657 0.30 25.39 0.08
N LEU A 658 0.82 26.61 -0.07
CA LEU A 658 0.27 27.61 -1.00
C LEU A 658 0.40 27.15 -2.45
N ILE A 659 1.53 26.54 -2.81
CA ILE A 659 1.75 25.95 -4.13
C ILE A 659 0.78 24.77 -4.33
N ASP A 660 0.68 23.86 -3.38
CA ASP A 660 -0.19 22.70 -3.49
C ASP A 660 -1.67 23.09 -3.68
N ASP A 661 -2.17 23.99 -2.83
CA ASP A 661 -3.53 24.51 -2.92
C ASP A 661 -3.78 25.20 -4.26
N ALA A 662 -2.89 26.07 -4.72
CA ALA A 662 -3.08 26.78 -5.97
C ALA A 662 -3.17 25.84 -7.19
N PHE A 663 -2.29 24.82 -7.26
CA PHE A 663 -2.32 23.85 -8.36
C PHE A 663 -3.52 22.89 -8.26
N ALA A 664 -3.92 22.48 -7.06
CA ALA A 664 -5.12 21.67 -6.85
C ALA A 664 -6.40 22.46 -7.20
N LEU A 665 -6.49 23.73 -6.77
CA LEU A 665 -7.59 24.64 -7.12
C LEU A 665 -7.67 24.88 -8.62
N ALA A 666 -6.52 25.05 -9.29
CA ALA A 666 -6.48 25.18 -10.75
C ALA A 666 -6.95 23.89 -11.44
N ARG A 667 -6.51 22.71 -10.96
CA ARG A 667 -6.96 21.41 -11.47
C ARG A 667 -8.46 21.20 -11.29
N ALA A 668 -9.04 21.70 -10.20
CA ALA A 668 -10.47 21.69 -9.88
C ALA A 668 -11.29 22.82 -10.55
N GLN A 669 -10.67 23.65 -11.40
CA GLN A 669 -11.32 24.80 -12.06
C GLN A 669 -11.85 25.88 -11.10
N LEU A 670 -11.25 26.00 -9.91
CA LEU A 670 -11.58 26.99 -8.89
C LEU A 670 -10.61 28.19 -8.87
N LEU A 671 -9.50 28.09 -9.61
CA LEU A 671 -8.49 29.12 -9.78
C LEU A 671 -7.96 29.08 -11.24
N ASP A 672 -7.62 30.22 -11.82
CA ASP A 672 -7.00 30.24 -13.16
C ASP A 672 -5.56 29.71 -13.10
N TYR A 673 -5.19 28.85 -14.06
CA TYR A 673 -3.84 28.27 -14.14
C TYR A 673 -2.73 29.33 -14.23
N LYS A 674 -3.01 30.51 -14.80
CA LYS A 674 -2.04 31.63 -14.84
C LYS A 674 -1.66 32.07 -13.43
N VAL A 675 -2.61 32.09 -12.49
CA VAL A 675 -2.36 32.45 -11.09
C VAL A 675 -1.50 31.39 -10.41
N ALA A 676 -1.81 30.11 -10.62
CA ALA A 676 -1.00 29.01 -10.07
C ALA A 676 0.44 29.01 -10.63
N LEU A 677 0.60 29.18 -11.95
CA LEU A 677 1.91 29.23 -12.61
C LEU A 677 2.72 30.48 -12.22
N ASN A 678 2.08 31.62 -11.90
CA ASN A 678 2.80 32.78 -11.38
C ASN A 678 3.53 32.48 -10.06
N LEU A 679 3.01 31.57 -9.23
CA LEU A 679 3.66 31.15 -7.99
C LEU A 679 4.95 30.36 -8.21
N THR A 680 5.25 29.88 -9.43
CA THR A 680 6.50 29.16 -9.73
C THR A 680 7.63 30.09 -10.17
N MET A 681 7.36 31.37 -10.40
CA MET A 681 8.35 32.31 -10.97
C MET A 681 9.56 32.56 -10.05
N TYR A 682 9.39 32.44 -8.73
CA TYR A 682 10.47 32.67 -7.76
C TYR A 682 11.46 31.50 -7.62
N LEU A 683 11.14 30.31 -8.17
CA LEU A 683 11.78 29.04 -7.82
C LEU A 683 13.28 28.96 -8.08
N LYS A 684 13.84 29.81 -8.94
CA LYS A 684 15.31 29.94 -9.08
C LYS A 684 16.02 30.27 -7.77
N LYS A 685 15.30 30.82 -6.79
CA LYS A 685 15.79 31.15 -5.44
C LYS A 685 15.32 30.16 -4.37
N GLU A 686 14.53 29.15 -4.71
CA GLU A 686 14.02 28.17 -3.74
C GLU A 686 15.09 27.13 -3.40
N GLU A 687 15.25 26.84 -2.11
CA GLU A 687 16.32 25.99 -1.57
C GLU A 687 15.79 24.96 -0.57
N ASN A 688 14.50 24.95 -0.28
CA ASN A 688 13.92 24.08 0.75
C ASN A 688 13.23 22.85 0.17
N PHE A 689 13.32 21.73 0.89
CA PHE A 689 12.81 20.42 0.47
C PHE A 689 11.30 20.40 0.22
N LEU A 690 10.50 20.82 1.20
CA LEU A 690 9.04 20.80 1.13
C LEU A 690 8.45 21.49 -0.12
N PRO A 691 8.78 22.76 -0.42
CA PRO A 691 8.21 23.45 -1.58
C PRO A 691 8.67 22.79 -2.89
N TRP A 692 9.93 22.37 -3.02
CA TRP A 692 10.40 21.66 -4.20
C TRP A 692 9.64 20.35 -4.44
N GLN A 693 9.37 19.59 -3.39
CA GLN A 693 8.63 18.33 -3.52
C GLN A 693 7.20 18.53 -4.06
N ARG A 694 6.48 19.54 -3.57
CA ARG A 694 5.12 19.84 -4.05
C ARG A 694 5.10 20.47 -5.45
N VAL A 695 6.10 21.29 -5.79
CA VAL A 695 6.31 21.74 -7.17
C VAL A 695 6.54 20.55 -8.10
N ILE A 696 7.47 19.65 -7.75
CA ILE A 696 7.79 18.47 -8.57
C ILE A 696 6.55 17.59 -8.76
N SER A 697 5.75 17.40 -7.72
CA SER A 697 4.48 16.66 -7.79
C SER A 697 3.50 17.33 -8.79
N ALA A 698 3.19 18.62 -8.60
CA ALA A 698 2.25 19.35 -9.46
C ALA A 698 2.71 19.40 -10.93
N VAL A 699 4.01 19.62 -11.16
CA VAL A 699 4.59 19.67 -12.51
C VAL A 699 4.65 18.29 -13.15
N THR A 700 4.88 17.23 -12.37
CA THR A 700 4.86 15.85 -12.89
C THR A 700 3.51 15.50 -13.49
N TYR A 701 2.40 15.90 -12.85
CA TYR A 701 1.07 15.77 -13.43
C TYR A 701 0.96 16.52 -14.76
N ILE A 702 1.27 17.82 -14.77
CA ILE A 702 1.16 18.68 -15.97
C ILE A 702 1.99 18.14 -17.13
N ILE A 703 3.26 17.78 -16.88
CA ILE A 703 4.15 17.22 -17.90
C ILE A 703 3.60 15.89 -18.43
N SER A 704 3.09 15.01 -17.55
CA SER A 704 2.53 13.71 -17.97
C SER A 704 1.32 13.88 -18.91
N MET A 705 0.51 14.93 -18.69
CA MET A 705 -0.65 15.22 -19.52
C MET A 705 -0.27 15.74 -20.91
N PHE A 706 0.91 16.35 -21.05
CA PHE A 706 1.40 16.92 -22.30
C PHE A 706 2.51 16.11 -22.97
N GLU A 707 2.80 14.87 -22.54
CA GLU A 707 3.89 14.03 -23.08
C GLU A 707 3.92 13.95 -24.62
N ASP A 708 2.75 13.82 -25.26
CA ASP A 708 2.62 13.70 -26.71
C ASP A 708 2.34 15.05 -27.41
N ASP A 709 2.20 16.14 -26.64
CA ASP A 709 1.97 17.48 -27.16
C ASP A 709 3.29 18.16 -27.55
N LYS A 710 3.65 18.01 -28.82
CA LYS A 710 4.90 18.55 -29.40
C LYS A 710 5.02 20.08 -29.36
N GLU A 711 3.95 20.79 -29.04
CA GLU A 711 3.96 22.23 -28.90
C GLU A 711 4.22 22.64 -27.45
N LEU A 712 3.42 22.13 -26.49
CA LEU A 712 3.53 22.56 -25.10
C LEU A 712 4.70 21.91 -24.36
N TYR A 713 4.98 20.62 -24.62
CA TYR A 713 5.97 19.87 -23.85
C TYR A 713 7.34 20.56 -23.83
N PRO A 714 7.92 21.00 -24.97
CA PRO A 714 9.23 21.64 -24.96
C PRO A 714 9.26 22.97 -24.19
N MET A 715 8.17 23.75 -24.22
CA MET A 715 8.09 25.02 -23.50
C MET A 715 8.03 24.82 -21.98
N ILE A 716 7.28 23.80 -21.53
CA ILE A 716 7.18 23.43 -20.12
C ILE A 716 8.54 22.88 -19.64
N GLU A 717 9.16 22.02 -20.45
CA GLU A 717 10.48 21.46 -20.20
C GLU A 717 11.53 22.57 -20.04
N GLU A 718 11.63 23.49 -21.01
CA GLU A 718 12.58 24.62 -20.98
C GLU A 718 12.40 25.51 -19.75
N TYR A 719 11.17 25.88 -19.42
CA TYR A 719 10.90 26.73 -18.26
C TYR A 719 11.33 26.06 -16.95
N PHE A 720 10.86 24.84 -16.69
CA PHE A 720 11.15 24.17 -15.42
C PHE A 720 12.60 23.68 -15.32
N GLN A 721 13.25 23.37 -16.45
CA GLN A 721 14.70 23.21 -16.51
C GLN A 721 15.39 24.47 -16.00
N GLY A 722 14.99 25.65 -16.49
CA GLY A 722 15.51 26.94 -16.03
C GLY A 722 15.25 27.23 -14.55
N GLN A 723 14.11 26.80 -14.01
CA GLN A 723 13.75 27.02 -12.60
C GLN A 723 14.58 26.16 -11.64
N VAL A 724 14.79 24.88 -11.95
CA VAL A 724 15.53 23.94 -11.05
C VAL A 724 17.04 24.06 -11.17
N LYS A 725 17.55 24.54 -12.32
CA LYS A 725 18.99 24.55 -12.60
C LYS A 725 19.85 25.16 -11.49
N PRO A 726 19.53 26.33 -10.88
CA PRO A 726 20.37 26.91 -9.83
C PRO A 726 20.55 26.00 -8.61
N ILE A 727 19.48 25.37 -8.11
CA ILE A 727 19.57 24.50 -6.93
C ILE A 727 20.22 23.16 -7.28
N ALA A 728 19.97 22.63 -8.49
CA ALA A 728 20.60 21.41 -8.99
C ALA A 728 22.13 21.58 -9.11
N ASP A 729 22.57 22.68 -9.71
CA ASP A 729 23.98 23.03 -9.88
C ASP A 729 24.64 23.31 -8.51
N SER A 730 23.94 24.01 -7.62
CA SER A 730 24.44 24.34 -6.27
C SER A 730 24.65 23.10 -5.39
N LEU A 731 23.74 22.12 -5.45
CA LEU A 731 23.85 20.90 -4.66
C LEU A 731 24.85 19.91 -5.29
N GLY A 732 24.88 19.83 -6.61
CA GLY A 732 25.83 19.02 -7.38
C GLY A 732 25.67 17.50 -7.21
N TRP A 733 26.42 16.74 -8.01
CA TRP A 733 26.39 15.27 -8.04
C TRP A 733 27.41 14.65 -7.05
N ASN A 734 27.20 14.91 -5.77
CA ASN A 734 27.96 14.31 -4.66
C ASN A 734 27.01 13.89 -3.53
N ASP A 735 27.52 13.37 -2.42
CA ASP A 735 26.70 12.98 -1.26
C ASP A 735 27.19 13.70 0.01
N ALA A 736 26.67 14.91 0.22
CA ALA A 736 27.13 15.86 1.22
C ALA A 736 25.95 16.71 1.72
N GLY A 737 26.02 17.13 2.99
CA GLY A 737 24.93 17.82 3.67
C GLY A 737 24.20 16.91 4.65
N ASP A 738 23.24 17.49 5.36
CA ASP A 738 22.39 16.77 6.30
C ASP A 738 21.37 15.88 5.57
N HIS A 739 20.52 15.19 6.34
CA HIS A 739 19.52 14.26 5.83
C HIS A 739 18.59 14.91 4.80
N VAL A 740 17.98 16.04 5.16
CA VAL A 740 17.00 16.74 4.31
C VAL A 740 17.66 17.32 3.05
N THR A 741 18.90 17.82 3.15
CA THR A 741 19.65 18.30 1.98
C THR A 741 19.95 17.19 1.00
N LYS A 742 20.28 15.97 1.48
CA LYS A 742 20.50 14.81 0.60
C LYS A 742 19.20 14.36 -0.09
N LEU A 743 18.07 14.37 0.61
CA LEU A 743 16.76 14.09 0.00
C LEU A 743 16.39 15.14 -1.06
N LEU A 744 16.57 16.42 -0.73
CA LEU A 744 16.39 17.53 -1.67
C LEU A 744 17.25 17.32 -2.91
N ARG A 745 18.55 17.03 -2.75
CA ARG A 745 19.46 16.76 -3.87
C ARG A 745 18.94 15.65 -4.78
N SER A 746 18.54 14.51 -4.24
CA SER A 746 18.01 13.41 -5.03
C SER A 746 16.76 13.82 -5.82
N SER A 747 15.84 14.56 -5.19
CA SER A 747 14.62 15.01 -5.86
C SER A 747 14.88 16.05 -6.96
N VAL A 748 15.68 17.09 -6.69
CA VAL A 748 15.92 18.17 -7.67
C VAL A 748 16.83 17.72 -8.82
N LEU A 749 17.81 16.86 -8.58
CA LEU A 749 18.61 16.26 -9.66
C LEU A 749 17.77 15.30 -10.50
N GLY A 750 16.90 14.51 -9.87
CA GLY A 750 15.94 13.67 -10.58
C GLY A 750 14.99 14.50 -11.43
N PHE A 751 14.50 15.62 -10.90
CA PHE A 751 13.65 16.54 -11.65
C PHE A 751 14.41 17.19 -12.81
N ALA A 752 15.64 17.69 -12.60
CA ALA A 752 16.50 18.23 -13.66
C ALA A 752 16.70 17.23 -14.81
N CYS A 753 16.96 15.95 -14.49
CA CYS A 753 17.02 14.89 -15.49
C CYS A 753 15.67 14.64 -16.18
N LYS A 754 14.55 14.70 -15.45
CA LYS A 754 13.20 14.53 -16.01
C LYS A 754 12.85 15.64 -17.01
N VAL A 755 13.27 16.87 -16.76
CA VAL A 755 13.07 18.03 -17.64
C VAL A 755 14.22 18.26 -18.62
N GLY A 756 14.97 17.20 -18.95
CA GLY A 756 15.88 17.23 -20.09
C GLY A 756 17.19 18.00 -19.89
N ASP A 757 17.60 18.34 -18.66
CA ASP A 757 18.85 19.07 -18.44
C ASP A 757 20.06 18.27 -18.90
N ARG A 758 20.74 18.77 -19.94
CA ARG A 758 21.84 18.06 -20.61
C ARG A 758 23.02 17.81 -19.67
N GLU A 759 23.33 18.75 -18.78
CA GLU A 759 24.44 18.58 -17.83
C GLU A 759 24.11 17.51 -16.78
N ALA A 760 22.91 17.54 -16.22
CA ALA A 760 22.43 16.49 -15.30
C ALA A 760 22.39 15.10 -15.96
N LEU A 761 21.86 15.00 -17.18
CA LEU A 761 21.79 13.74 -17.94
C LEU A 761 23.20 13.21 -18.30
N ASN A 762 24.14 14.10 -18.63
CA ASN A 762 25.53 13.74 -18.89
C ASN A 762 26.22 13.22 -17.62
N ASN A 763 26.00 13.86 -16.46
CA ASN A 763 26.52 13.37 -15.19
C ASN A 763 25.99 11.97 -14.85
N ALA A 764 24.68 11.73 -15.02
CA ALA A 764 24.10 10.40 -14.83
C ALA A 764 24.75 9.36 -15.76
N SER A 765 24.92 9.69 -17.04
CA SER A 765 25.51 8.80 -18.04
C SER A 765 26.98 8.49 -17.76
N PHE A 766 27.76 9.50 -17.36
CA PHE A 766 29.17 9.38 -17.01
C PHE A 766 29.40 8.51 -15.77
N LEU A 767 28.60 8.72 -14.71
CA LEU A 767 28.65 7.89 -13.51
C LEU A 767 28.19 6.45 -13.79
N PHE A 768 27.19 6.27 -14.65
CA PHE A 768 26.73 4.96 -15.06
C PHE A 768 27.82 4.19 -15.82
N GLU A 769 28.50 4.84 -16.77
CA GLU A 769 29.63 4.25 -17.50
C GLU A 769 30.77 3.84 -16.56
N GLN A 770 31.10 4.68 -15.55
CA GLN A 770 32.08 4.33 -14.54
C GLN A 770 31.67 3.13 -13.68
N TRP A 771 30.39 3.05 -13.31
CA TRP A 771 29.86 1.91 -12.56
C TRP A 771 29.91 0.61 -13.37
N LEU A 772 29.65 0.66 -14.68
CA LEU A 772 29.76 -0.49 -15.58
C LEU A 772 31.17 -1.08 -15.66
N ASN A 773 32.22 -0.31 -15.32
CA ASN A 773 33.59 -0.83 -15.21
C ASN A 773 33.77 -1.76 -13.98
N GLY A 774 32.81 -1.82 -13.06
CA GLY A 774 32.73 -2.78 -11.96
C GLY A 774 33.55 -2.44 -10.70
N THR A 775 34.24 -1.31 -10.67
CA THR A 775 35.13 -0.94 -9.54
C THR A 775 34.60 0.24 -8.71
N VAL A 776 33.77 1.10 -9.30
CA VAL A 776 33.32 2.35 -8.65
C VAL A 776 32.04 2.09 -7.85
N SER A 777 32.11 2.28 -6.53
CA SER A 777 30.91 2.41 -5.69
C SER A 777 30.33 3.80 -5.88
N LEU A 778 29.08 3.87 -6.35
CA LEU A 778 28.38 5.13 -6.60
C LEU A 778 27.91 5.76 -5.28
N PRO A 779 27.90 7.11 -5.17
CA PRO A 779 27.33 7.79 -4.02
C PRO A 779 25.86 7.39 -3.80
N VAL A 780 25.52 6.96 -2.59
CA VAL A 780 24.29 6.19 -2.31
C VAL A 780 23.01 6.94 -2.66
N ASN A 781 22.96 8.26 -2.42
CA ASN A 781 21.79 9.10 -2.74
C ASN A 781 21.63 9.41 -4.25
N LEU A 782 22.62 9.05 -5.07
CA LEU A 782 22.60 9.27 -6.53
C LEU A 782 22.36 7.99 -7.32
N ARG A 783 22.57 6.82 -6.73
CA ARG A 783 22.50 5.50 -7.39
C ARG A 783 21.25 5.32 -8.24
N LEU A 784 20.07 5.56 -7.66
CA LEU A 784 18.81 5.40 -8.39
C LEU A 784 18.74 6.29 -9.63
N LEU A 785 19.18 7.56 -9.51
CA LEU A 785 19.20 8.49 -10.63
C LEU A 785 20.18 8.03 -11.71
N VAL A 786 21.37 7.58 -11.31
CA VAL A 786 22.40 7.06 -12.22
C VAL A 786 21.89 5.82 -12.96
N TYR A 787 21.31 4.83 -12.27
CA TYR A 787 20.77 3.63 -12.92
C TYR A 787 19.62 3.95 -13.87
N ARG A 788 18.69 4.82 -13.46
CA ARG A 788 17.55 5.19 -14.29
C ARG A 788 17.98 5.98 -15.52
N TYR A 789 18.59 7.13 -15.33
CA TYR A 789 18.89 8.05 -16.42
C TYR A 789 20.11 7.60 -17.23
N GLY A 790 21.08 6.92 -16.62
CA GLY A 790 22.17 6.25 -17.34
C GLY A 790 21.64 5.17 -18.27
N MET A 791 20.82 4.22 -17.77
CA MET A 791 20.22 3.18 -18.62
C MET A 791 19.28 3.76 -19.68
N GLN A 792 18.54 4.82 -19.35
CA GLN A 792 17.64 5.47 -20.31
C GLN A 792 18.40 6.13 -21.48
N ASN A 793 19.55 6.76 -21.21
CA ASN A 793 20.25 7.60 -22.18
C ASN A 793 21.35 6.85 -22.94
N SER A 794 22.07 5.93 -22.29
CA SER A 794 23.20 5.19 -22.86
C SER A 794 23.09 3.67 -22.73
N GLY A 795 22.00 3.17 -22.12
CA GLY A 795 21.78 1.73 -21.94
C GLY A 795 21.61 0.96 -23.24
N ASN A 796 22.13 -0.26 -23.23
CA ASN A 796 22.09 -1.22 -24.32
C ASN A 796 22.01 -2.66 -23.75
N GLU A 797 21.94 -3.68 -24.61
CA GLU A 797 21.81 -5.06 -24.12
C GLU A 797 22.97 -5.50 -23.21
N ILE A 798 24.21 -5.07 -23.49
CA ILE A 798 25.38 -5.44 -22.68
C ILE A 798 25.26 -4.88 -21.26
N SER A 799 25.02 -3.57 -21.14
CA SER A 799 24.86 -2.89 -19.85
C SER A 799 23.60 -3.33 -19.11
N TRP A 800 22.52 -3.64 -19.83
CA TRP A 800 21.29 -4.19 -19.23
C TRP A 800 21.53 -5.59 -18.67
N ASN A 801 22.22 -6.48 -19.40
CA ASN A 801 22.59 -7.81 -18.90
C ASN A 801 23.51 -7.71 -17.69
N TYR A 802 24.51 -6.82 -17.73
CA TYR A 802 25.36 -6.55 -16.57
C TYR A 802 24.55 -6.10 -15.36
N THR A 803 23.59 -5.19 -15.55
CA THR A 803 22.72 -4.71 -14.48
C THR A 803 21.85 -5.83 -13.90
N LEU A 804 21.33 -6.73 -14.74
CA LEU A 804 20.58 -7.90 -14.30
C LEU A 804 21.46 -8.87 -13.49
N GLU A 805 22.71 -9.09 -13.93
CA GLU A 805 23.67 -9.89 -13.16
C GLU A 805 23.98 -9.27 -11.79
N GLN A 806 24.19 -7.94 -11.74
CA GLN A 806 24.43 -7.24 -10.47
C GLN A 806 23.22 -7.34 -9.54
N TYR A 807 22.00 -7.25 -10.09
CA TYR A 807 20.77 -7.49 -9.33
C TYR A 807 20.75 -8.89 -8.71
N GLN A 808 21.16 -9.93 -9.45
CA GLN A 808 21.20 -11.29 -8.92
C GLN A 808 22.29 -11.47 -7.84
N LYS A 809 23.46 -10.85 -8.03
CA LYS A 809 24.64 -11.00 -7.16
C LYS A 809 24.53 -10.26 -5.83
N THR A 810 23.95 -9.06 -5.81
CA THR A 810 23.83 -8.30 -4.55
C THR A 810 22.86 -8.96 -3.58
N SER A 811 23.21 -8.98 -2.29
CA SER A 811 22.33 -9.47 -1.21
C SER A 811 21.42 -8.37 -0.66
N LEU A 812 21.70 -7.09 -0.93
CA LEU A 812 20.95 -5.97 -0.36
C LEU A 812 19.67 -5.69 -1.17
N ALA A 813 18.51 -5.96 -0.58
CA ALA A 813 17.21 -5.74 -1.23
C ALA A 813 17.00 -4.28 -1.68
N GLN A 814 17.48 -3.30 -0.89
CA GLN A 814 17.37 -1.88 -1.22
C GLN A 814 18.21 -1.48 -2.45
N GLU A 815 19.28 -2.21 -2.76
CA GLU A 815 20.05 -2.04 -4.00
C GLU A 815 19.38 -2.79 -5.16
N LYS A 816 18.89 -4.02 -4.92
CA LYS A 816 18.10 -4.78 -5.90
C LYS A 816 16.94 -3.95 -6.46
N GLU A 817 16.18 -3.28 -5.60
CA GLU A 817 15.04 -2.46 -6.02
C GLU A 817 15.44 -1.30 -6.94
N LYS A 818 16.57 -0.63 -6.66
CA LYS A 818 17.10 0.44 -7.52
C LYS A 818 17.53 -0.11 -8.88
N LEU A 819 18.17 -1.28 -8.90
CA LEU A 819 18.59 -1.97 -10.13
C LEU A 819 17.39 -2.41 -10.97
N LEU A 820 16.32 -2.92 -10.35
CA LEU A 820 15.06 -3.24 -11.05
C LEU A 820 14.49 -2.00 -11.75
N TYR A 821 14.52 -0.83 -11.09
CA TYR A 821 14.10 0.42 -11.72
C TYR A 821 15.05 0.85 -12.86
N GLY A 822 16.37 0.68 -12.68
CA GLY A 822 17.35 0.86 -13.75
C GLY A 822 17.02 0.03 -14.99
N LEU A 823 16.79 -1.27 -14.82
CA LEU A 823 16.42 -2.21 -15.88
C LEU A 823 15.13 -1.78 -16.62
N ALA A 824 14.15 -1.24 -15.89
CA ALA A 824 12.89 -0.75 -16.46
C ALA A 824 13.04 0.57 -17.23
N SER A 825 14.15 1.29 -17.06
CA SER A 825 14.36 2.61 -17.67
C SER A 825 14.95 2.55 -19.08
N VAL A 826 15.31 1.36 -19.58
CA VAL A 826 15.90 1.19 -20.92
C VAL A 826 14.94 1.59 -22.05
N LYS A 827 15.42 2.32 -23.05
CA LYS A 827 14.65 2.70 -24.24
C LYS A 827 14.72 1.64 -25.34
N ASN A 828 14.35 0.40 -25.02
CA ASN A 828 14.38 -0.74 -25.95
C ASN A 828 13.21 -1.71 -25.70
N VAL A 829 12.32 -1.85 -26.69
CA VAL A 829 11.12 -2.70 -26.61
C VAL A 829 11.48 -4.18 -26.40
N THR A 830 12.52 -4.69 -27.06
CA THR A 830 12.95 -6.09 -26.93
C THR A 830 13.37 -6.41 -25.50
N LEU A 831 14.15 -5.52 -24.86
CA LEU A 831 14.63 -5.72 -23.50
C LEU A 831 13.49 -5.59 -22.48
N LEU A 832 12.57 -4.63 -22.66
CA LEU A 832 11.38 -4.50 -21.82
C LEU A 832 10.43 -5.71 -21.96
N SER A 833 10.28 -6.25 -23.17
CA SER A 833 9.52 -7.49 -23.41
C SER A 833 10.15 -8.66 -22.65
N ARG A 834 11.47 -8.84 -22.77
CA ARG A 834 12.21 -9.86 -22.02
C ARG A 834 12.03 -9.66 -20.51
N TYR A 835 12.02 -8.41 -20.04
CA TYR A 835 11.84 -8.12 -18.62
C TYR A 835 10.44 -8.48 -18.11
N LEU A 836 9.39 -8.22 -18.90
CA LEU A 836 8.03 -8.67 -18.59
C LEU A 836 7.91 -10.20 -18.56
N ASP A 837 8.65 -10.91 -19.39
CA ASP A 837 8.69 -12.38 -19.35
C ASP A 837 9.32 -12.92 -18.05
N LEU A 838 10.34 -12.23 -17.52
CA LEU A 838 10.99 -12.59 -16.24
C LEU A 838 10.03 -12.52 -15.04
N LEU A 839 8.91 -11.79 -15.13
CA LEU A 839 7.90 -11.74 -14.07
C LEU A 839 7.29 -13.12 -13.75
N LYS A 840 7.35 -14.04 -14.70
CA LYS A 840 6.85 -15.42 -14.54
C LYS A 840 7.90 -16.38 -14.00
N ASP A 841 9.17 -15.99 -13.97
CA ASP A 841 10.28 -16.79 -13.44
C ASP A 841 10.58 -16.41 -11.99
N THR A 842 10.13 -17.26 -11.07
CA THR A 842 10.29 -17.06 -9.62
C THR A 842 11.73 -17.19 -9.14
N ASN A 843 12.65 -17.72 -9.96
CA ASN A 843 14.08 -17.76 -9.62
C ASN A 843 14.76 -16.40 -9.82
N LEU A 844 14.15 -15.56 -10.66
CA LEU A 844 14.68 -14.25 -11.04
C LEU A 844 13.95 -13.12 -10.31
N ILE A 845 12.62 -13.06 -10.42
CA ILE A 845 11.80 -12.04 -9.78
C ILE A 845 10.98 -12.69 -8.67
N LYS A 846 11.26 -12.29 -7.42
CA LYS A 846 10.49 -12.73 -6.25
C LYS A 846 9.02 -12.35 -6.39
N THR A 847 8.13 -13.12 -5.77
CA THR A 847 6.68 -12.92 -5.91
C THR A 847 6.26 -11.54 -5.39
N GLN A 848 6.86 -11.08 -4.29
CA GLN A 848 6.66 -9.76 -3.71
C GLN A 848 7.00 -8.56 -4.63
N ASP A 849 7.82 -8.76 -5.67
CA ASP A 849 8.40 -7.69 -6.50
C ASP A 849 7.74 -7.59 -7.89
N VAL A 850 6.86 -8.54 -8.25
CA VAL A 850 6.19 -8.57 -9.56
C VAL A 850 5.46 -7.26 -9.86
N PHE A 851 4.63 -6.78 -8.93
CA PHE A 851 3.86 -5.55 -9.14
C PHE A 851 4.72 -4.29 -9.15
N THR A 852 5.81 -4.27 -8.36
CA THR A 852 6.80 -3.19 -8.38
C THR A 852 7.45 -3.07 -9.76
N VAL A 853 7.88 -4.19 -10.35
CA VAL A 853 8.49 -4.21 -11.68
C VAL A 853 7.50 -3.79 -12.77
N ILE A 854 6.25 -4.28 -12.74
CA ILE A 854 5.20 -3.85 -13.70
C ILE A 854 5.00 -2.33 -13.62
N ARG A 855 4.95 -1.78 -12.41
CA ARG A 855 4.79 -0.34 -12.19
C ARG A 855 6.00 0.44 -12.71
N TYR A 856 7.23 -0.01 -12.46
CA TYR A 856 8.44 0.64 -13.02
C TYR A 856 8.47 0.61 -14.55
N ILE A 857 8.09 -0.50 -15.17
CA ILE A 857 7.97 -0.59 -16.64
C ILE A 857 6.89 0.38 -17.14
N SER A 858 5.76 0.52 -16.44
CA SER A 858 4.70 1.46 -16.84
C SER A 858 5.14 2.93 -16.87
N TYR A 859 6.18 3.29 -16.13
CA TYR A 859 6.74 4.66 -16.14
C TYR A 859 7.65 4.93 -17.34
N ASN A 860 8.06 3.90 -18.09
CA ASN A 860 8.85 4.06 -19.29
C ASN A 860 7.97 4.54 -20.45
N SER A 861 8.47 5.47 -21.28
CA SER A 861 7.74 5.97 -22.46
C SER A 861 7.21 4.87 -23.40
N TYR A 862 7.96 3.77 -23.59
CA TYR A 862 7.47 2.59 -24.31
C TYR A 862 6.66 1.68 -23.38
N GLY A 863 7.16 1.49 -22.16
CA GLY A 863 6.62 0.55 -21.19
C GLY A 863 5.23 0.91 -20.66
N LYS A 864 4.79 2.17 -20.71
CA LYS A 864 3.43 2.65 -20.37
C LYS A 864 2.36 1.77 -21.01
N ASN A 865 2.45 1.60 -22.34
CA ASN A 865 1.50 0.76 -23.08
C ASN A 865 1.83 -0.74 -22.97
N MET A 866 3.13 -1.11 -22.86
CA MET A 866 3.53 -2.52 -22.77
C MET A 866 3.06 -3.17 -21.48
N ALA A 867 3.24 -2.50 -20.34
CA ALA A 867 2.78 -2.98 -19.04
C ALA A 867 1.25 -3.12 -19.00
N TRP A 868 0.53 -2.10 -19.48
CA TRP A 868 -0.93 -2.13 -19.62
C TRP A 868 -1.40 -3.30 -20.50
N ASN A 869 -0.75 -3.54 -21.62
CA ASN A 869 -1.09 -4.66 -22.50
C ASN A 869 -0.77 -6.02 -21.86
N TRP A 870 0.38 -6.14 -21.20
CA TRP A 870 0.81 -7.37 -20.55
C TRP A 870 -0.15 -7.80 -19.44
N ILE A 871 -0.59 -6.87 -18.57
CA ILE A 871 -1.55 -7.22 -17.52
C ILE A 871 -2.90 -7.67 -18.10
N GLN A 872 -3.33 -7.14 -19.26
CA GLN A 872 -4.56 -7.59 -19.92
C GLN A 872 -4.40 -8.99 -20.53
N LEU A 873 -3.27 -9.26 -21.17
CA LEU A 873 -2.97 -10.56 -21.79
C LEU A 873 -2.71 -11.65 -20.75
N ASN A 874 -2.24 -11.28 -19.56
CA ASN A 874 -1.86 -12.19 -18.50
C ASN A 874 -2.74 -12.07 -17.25
N TRP A 875 -3.93 -11.47 -17.36
CA TRP A 875 -4.82 -11.25 -16.22
C TRP A 875 -5.19 -12.56 -15.52
N ASP A 876 -5.62 -13.58 -16.27
CA ASP A 876 -5.99 -14.89 -15.69
C ASP A 876 -4.81 -15.57 -14.98
N TYR A 877 -3.58 -15.38 -15.48
CA TYR A 877 -2.36 -15.86 -14.83
C TYR A 877 -2.12 -15.14 -13.49
N LEU A 878 -2.28 -13.82 -13.46
CA LEU A 878 -2.10 -13.02 -12.25
C LEU A 878 -3.17 -13.34 -11.20
N VAL A 879 -4.43 -13.46 -11.62
CA VAL A 879 -5.54 -13.87 -10.75
C VAL A 879 -5.28 -15.25 -10.15
N ASN A 880 -4.81 -16.22 -10.94
CA ASN A 880 -4.48 -17.54 -10.41
C ASN A 880 -3.30 -17.51 -9.42
N ARG A 881 -2.28 -16.68 -9.67
CA ARG A 881 -1.08 -16.60 -8.83
C ARG A 881 -1.32 -15.87 -7.51
N PHE A 882 -2.14 -14.83 -7.50
CA PHE A 882 -2.30 -13.94 -6.35
C PHE A 882 -3.70 -13.99 -5.71
N THR A 883 -4.71 -14.49 -6.42
CA THR A 883 -6.15 -14.41 -6.08
C THR A 883 -6.71 -12.97 -6.17
N LEU A 884 -8.03 -12.84 -6.34
CA LEU A 884 -8.71 -11.55 -6.38
C LEU A 884 -8.73 -10.81 -5.04
N ASN A 885 -8.45 -11.52 -3.93
CA ASN A 885 -8.32 -10.92 -2.61
C ASN A 885 -6.98 -10.18 -2.43
N ASN A 886 -6.01 -10.37 -3.33
CA ASN A 886 -4.74 -9.68 -3.21
C ASN A 886 -4.84 -8.18 -3.53
N ARG A 887 -4.52 -7.36 -2.53
CA ARG A 887 -4.52 -5.90 -2.60
C ARG A 887 -3.64 -5.33 -3.72
N ASN A 888 -2.43 -5.88 -3.92
CA ASN A 888 -1.49 -5.40 -4.94
C ASN A 888 -1.97 -5.72 -6.36
N LEU A 889 -2.59 -6.89 -6.57
CA LEU A 889 -3.24 -7.22 -7.84
C LEU A 889 -4.40 -6.26 -8.13
N GLY A 890 -5.25 -6.00 -7.14
CA GLY A 890 -6.37 -5.06 -7.30
C GLY A 890 -5.90 -3.66 -7.73
N ARG A 891 -4.79 -3.19 -7.16
CA ARG A 891 -4.20 -1.87 -7.42
C ARG A 891 -3.35 -1.78 -8.69
N ILE A 892 -3.03 -2.89 -9.37
CA ILE A 892 -2.15 -2.82 -10.54
C ILE A 892 -2.77 -2.07 -11.72
N VAL A 893 -4.11 -1.94 -11.75
CA VAL A 893 -4.82 -1.17 -12.78
C VAL A 893 -4.50 0.33 -12.73
N THR A 894 -3.97 0.83 -11.62
CA THR A 894 -3.63 2.26 -11.48
C THR A 894 -2.39 2.68 -12.29
N ILE A 895 -1.69 1.73 -12.92
CA ILE A 895 -0.69 2.08 -13.96
C ILE A 895 -1.32 2.85 -15.15
N ALA A 896 -2.65 2.85 -15.27
CA ALA A 896 -3.41 3.60 -16.25
C ALA A 896 -3.75 5.05 -15.82
N GLU A 897 -3.39 5.50 -14.61
CA GLU A 897 -3.63 6.87 -14.14
C GLU A 897 -3.15 7.97 -15.11
N PRO A 898 -1.99 7.85 -15.81
CA PRO A 898 -1.56 8.87 -16.77
C PRO A 898 -2.34 8.88 -18.08
N PHE A 899 -3.29 7.96 -18.30
CA PHE A 899 -4.12 7.96 -19.50
C PHE A 899 -5.04 9.18 -19.51
N ASN A 900 -5.22 9.75 -20.70
CA ASN A 900 -5.85 11.06 -20.86
C ASN A 900 -6.61 11.22 -22.17
N THR A 901 -6.94 10.11 -22.85
CA THR A 901 -7.71 10.09 -24.09
C THR A 901 -8.95 9.21 -24.00
N GLU A 902 -10.00 9.54 -24.75
CA GLU A 902 -11.21 8.73 -24.86
C GLU A 902 -10.94 7.30 -25.36
N LEU A 903 -9.92 7.12 -26.21
CA LEU A 903 -9.51 5.80 -26.70
C LEU A 903 -8.99 4.93 -25.55
N GLN A 904 -8.14 5.48 -24.68
CA GLN A 904 -7.60 4.76 -23.54
C GLN A 904 -8.68 4.45 -22.50
N LEU A 905 -9.59 5.40 -22.24
CA LEU A 905 -10.74 5.18 -21.36
C LEU A 905 -11.59 4.01 -21.87
N TRP A 906 -11.91 3.99 -23.17
CA TRP A 906 -12.65 2.88 -23.79
C TRP A 906 -11.91 1.53 -23.66
N GLN A 907 -10.58 1.52 -23.79
CA GLN A 907 -9.78 0.29 -23.57
C GLN A 907 -9.91 -0.23 -22.14
N MET A 908 -9.83 0.67 -21.15
CA MET A 908 -10.02 0.33 -19.74
C MET A 908 -11.41 -0.22 -19.47
N GLU A 909 -12.45 0.48 -19.92
CA GLU A 909 -13.84 0.04 -19.75
C GLU A 909 -14.09 -1.32 -20.42
N SER A 910 -13.53 -1.55 -21.61
CA SER A 910 -13.62 -2.83 -22.33
C SER A 910 -12.92 -3.96 -21.57
N PHE A 911 -11.74 -3.71 -21.02
CA PHE A 911 -11.01 -4.68 -20.21
C PHE A 911 -11.77 -5.01 -18.91
N PHE A 912 -12.26 -4.01 -18.20
CA PHE A 912 -13.02 -4.20 -16.97
C PHE A 912 -14.37 -4.90 -17.22
N ALA A 913 -15.04 -4.63 -18.35
CA ALA A 913 -16.23 -5.36 -18.76
C ALA A 913 -15.94 -6.82 -19.12
N LYS A 914 -14.75 -7.13 -19.68
CA LYS A 914 -14.32 -8.50 -19.96
C LYS A 914 -14.02 -9.29 -18.68
N TYR A 915 -13.45 -8.64 -17.67
CA TYR A 915 -13.12 -9.24 -16.37
C TYR A 915 -13.85 -8.52 -15.22
N PRO A 916 -15.18 -8.66 -15.10
CA PRO A 916 -15.98 -7.85 -14.18
C PRO A 916 -15.79 -8.23 -12.71
N GLN A 917 -15.33 -9.44 -12.42
CA GLN A 917 -14.98 -9.87 -11.06
C GLN A 917 -13.67 -9.19 -10.64
N ALA A 918 -13.77 -8.13 -9.85
CA ALA A 918 -12.64 -7.28 -9.49
C ALA A 918 -12.02 -7.61 -8.12
N GLY A 919 -12.77 -8.25 -7.22
CA GLY A 919 -12.37 -8.47 -5.82
C GLY A 919 -11.82 -7.19 -5.18
N ALA A 920 -10.64 -7.28 -4.58
CA ALA A 920 -9.97 -6.13 -3.94
C ALA A 920 -9.62 -4.98 -4.90
N GLY A 921 -9.76 -5.20 -6.22
CA GLY A 921 -9.58 -4.21 -7.28
C GLY A 921 -10.81 -3.38 -7.64
N GLU A 922 -11.96 -3.58 -6.99
CA GLU A 922 -13.18 -2.81 -7.29
C GLU A 922 -12.96 -1.30 -7.11
N LYS A 923 -12.52 -0.87 -5.91
CA LYS A 923 -12.22 0.54 -5.64
C LYS A 923 -11.11 1.14 -6.51
N PRO A 924 -9.96 0.48 -6.69
CA PRO A 924 -8.94 0.95 -7.63
C PRO A 924 -9.44 1.15 -9.07
N ARG A 925 -10.39 0.33 -9.55
CA ARG A 925 -11.00 0.51 -10.87
C ARG A 925 -11.91 1.74 -10.93
N GLU A 926 -12.72 1.99 -9.91
CA GLU A 926 -13.54 3.20 -9.82
C GLU A 926 -12.67 4.46 -9.84
N GLN A 927 -11.62 4.47 -9.01
CA GLN A 927 -10.68 5.59 -8.87
C GLN A 927 -9.94 5.87 -10.18
N VAL A 928 -9.34 4.87 -10.81
CA VAL A 928 -8.58 5.09 -12.05
C VAL A 928 -9.47 5.52 -13.22
N LEU A 929 -10.72 5.04 -13.30
CA LEU A 929 -11.68 5.50 -14.31
C LEU A 929 -12.04 6.97 -14.10
N GLU A 930 -12.26 7.38 -12.85
CA GLU A 930 -12.52 8.79 -12.52
C GLU A 930 -11.32 9.67 -12.84
N THR A 931 -10.11 9.26 -12.44
CA THR A 931 -8.86 9.97 -12.75
C THR A 931 -8.68 10.17 -14.25
N VAL A 932 -8.88 9.14 -15.08
CA VAL A 932 -8.74 9.25 -16.54
C VAL A 932 -9.82 10.14 -17.14
N LYS A 933 -11.06 10.08 -16.65
CA LYS A 933 -12.14 11.02 -17.06
C LYS A 933 -11.80 12.47 -16.70
N ASN A 934 -11.17 12.69 -15.54
CA ASN A 934 -10.71 14.01 -15.11
C ASN A 934 -9.56 14.50 -16.00
N ASN A 935 -8.62 13.64 -16.38
CA ASN A 935 -7.53 13.99 -17.28
C ASN A 935 -8.01 14.43 -18.67
N ILE A 936 -8.99 13.72 -19.23
CA ILE A 936 -9.59 14.06 -20.54
C ILE A 936 -10.24 15.45 -20.48
N GLU A 937 -11.04 15.72 -19.44
CA GLU A 937 -11.68 17.02 -19.28
C GLU A 937 -10.64 18.11 -18.99
N TRP A 938 -9.63 17.81 -18.16
CA TRP A 938 -8.58 18.75 -17.81
C TRP A 938 -7.83 19.24 -19.05
N LEU A 939 -7.44 18.35 -19.96
CA LEU A 939 -6.78 18.73 -21.21
C LEU A 939 -7.66 19.65 -22.06
N LYS A 940 -8.95 19.34 -22.16
CA LYS A 940 -9.92 20.13 -22.92
C LYS A 940 -10.11 21.54 -22.34
N GLN A 941 -10.08 21.67 -21.02
CA GLN A 941 -10.32 22.95 -20.33
C GLN A 941 -9.06 23.81 -20.25
N HIS A 942 -7.89 23.21 -20.00
CA HIS A 942 -6.70 23.96 -19.57
C HIS A 942 -5.59 24.08 -20.61
N ARG A 943 -5.58 23.25 -21.67
CA ARG A 943 -4.49 23.25 -22.66
C ARG A 943 -4.20 24.65 -23.21
N ASN A 944 -5.22 25.41 -23.60
CA ASN A 944 -5.03 26.74 -24.18
C ASN A 944 -4.54 27.77 -23.16
N THR A 945 -5.11 27.79 -21.95
CA THR A 945 -4.70 28.73 -20.88
C THR A 945 -3.24 28.51 -20.49
N ILE A 946 -2.82 27.25 -20.36
CA ILE A 946 -1.43 26.88 -20.05
C ILE A 946 -0.52 27.28 -21.22
N ARG A 947 -0.91 26.97 -22.47
CA ARG A 947 -0.18 27.38 -23.67
C ARG A 947 0.07 28.89 -23.72
N GLU A 948 -0.97 29.69 -23.49
CA GLU A 948 -0.88 31.16 -23.49
C GLU A 948 0.12 31.67 -22.44
N TRP A 949 0.12 31.10 -21.23
CA TRP A 949 1.03 31.52 -20.18
C TRP A 949 2.49 31.27 -20.57
N PHE A 950 2.82 30.07 -21.07
CA PHE A 950 4.18 29.73 -21.49
C PHE A 950 4.64 30.53 -22.73
N LEU A 951 3.77 30.72 -23.73
CA LEU A 951 4.10 31.54 -24.91
C LEU A 951 4.42 32.99 -24.54
N ASN A 952 3.56 33.63 -23.74
CA ASN A 952 3.76 35.02 -23.35
C ASN A 952 5.02 35.19 -22.49
N LEU A 953 5.33 34.21 -21.63
CA LEU A 953 6.54 34.26 -20.82
C LEU A 953 7.81 34.20 -21.69
N LEU A 954 7.85 33.28 -22.67
CA LEU A 954 8.97 33.11 -23.59
C LEU A 954 9.16 34.29 -24.55
N GLU A 955 8.09 35.03 -24.88
CA GLU A 955 8.18 36.26 -25.69
C GLU A 955 8.64 37.49 -24.89
N SER A 956 8.47 37.47 -23.56
CA SER A 956 8.75 38.60 -22.66
C SER A 956 10.12 38.56 -21.98
N GLY A 957 10.79 37.41 -21.98
CA GLY A 957 12.14 37.19 -21.44
C GLY A 957 13.18 37.10 -22.55
#